data_AF-A0A3D4PWQ4-F1
#
_entry.id   AF-A0A3D4PWQ4-F1
#
_cell.length_a   1.000
_cell.length_b   1.000
_cell.length_c   1.000
_cell.angle_alpha   90.00
_cell.angle_beta   90.00
_cell.angle_gamma   90.00
#
_symmetry.space_group_name_H-M   'P 1'
#
loop_
_entity.id
_entity.type
_entity.pdbx_description
1 polymer ?
#
loop_
_entity_poly.entity_id
_entity_poly.type
_entity_poly.pdbx_seq_one_letter_code
_entity_poly.pdbx_strand_id
1 'polypeptide(L)'
;MLVDVASLQDTVSVTEKPSQAEREPLEKNKAQNVNEPIAENEPQDADELVPEVDFHKSSFLWGMLAILVAIAITAGIILWLQRPLWTPVEQSPQSDGNLAALASDKLFALAHIDVERLQELPNILQPGSGMQYFPAPLPDFWHKLEKAGIPISQQLNHAWIAIYRANDQSQPLWVLDGNFNVQQWREWLKKHYLIDEETPTQIVFSSVDQQTCEKTSVLMAVIDAGQVLIGAPEQVASFRGRKESAALAEKDLADWKTISAKQMLSVALFNPAQLGDPSTLMALNQLAIDAGAVKGIYLGIAPRLLPPALEFNAILTGANPQFIDAAQATINQHLENTKNTVAKDWPETQSIYERLKLDRREQQLRAQVFFDAQVQTQLHLWSSSLLTRVFAMPEPAVADIQEQIDEKPRLFTNLEKNSLLDFSANKHMNPSFIAQTSVGPFGLGISSIEATAQGTQITLDASAFNLPNMGKEAEAVRLRITDIVDHQDQSLLTTSTCDASGVRRTEPINLVYEGAFFDQGQVQSYLGIQGAKQILLPDSINIASIGAIKGEIEYALPTEIERITLQAPLAGQLINIQDLQVRFLSASHSRLYFQYAANDAVLLQINPFNAEGKLLATTNAMRGKNFFDEGNTTSIDVQGNIAAIEVVVAKKVETQIYPFSLGRIQPPEKIFPQEKPEPELLTAAKLELLKEDSPPTDVKYSYQTPQQTSIAGPALIAINQLQIQAQRLSLSADVYLRNQHPLTRQLGAVRLVITELEDSEGNIHSVNFQSPIALDYTSGNWLDGVFHADASQPWLRGQMELRDQELPVEGVVALWGKLMFVAAGEPIKIQVPFQFGMQWNGSSASLKLARWESGRMLFDIHGSFPELIGIAALDENNSVISQAAELRVNTSENINTHQIELPVKQKPANIEFSIARDQQSVDFLFEIRVVQ
;
A
#
# COMPACT_ATOMS: atom_id res chain seq x y z
N MET A 1 27.93 43.65 25.88
CA MET A 1 28.96 42.71 25.36
C MET A 1 28.62 42.53 23.89
N LEU A 2 29.04 43.37 22.93
CA LEU A 2 30.35 43.89 22.49
C LEU A 2 31.30 42.82 21.92
N VAL A 3 31.61 43.02 20.62
CA VAL A 3 32.67 42.47 19.72
C VAL A 3 32.31 41.14 19.04
N ASP A 4 32.05 40.97 17.72
CA ASP A 4 32.28 41.68 16.44
C ASP A 4 33.74 41.81 15.95
N VAL A 5 34.13 41.03 14.94
CA VAL A 5 35.29 41.31 14.06
C VAL A 5 34.97 40.87 12.63
N ALA A 6 34.94 41.85 11.74
CA ALA A 6 34.91 41.70 10.30
C ALA A 6 36.26 42.11 9.66
N SER A 7 36.45 41.60 8.46
CA SER A 7 37.14 42.17 7.27
C SER A 7 38.68 42.33 7.25
N LEU A 8 39.25 41.97 6.10
CA LEU A 8 39.87 42.95 5.19
C LEU A 8 39.94 42.41 3.75
N GLN A 9 39.61 43.32 2.83
CA GLN A 9 39.65 43.23 1.38
C GLN A 9 41.08 43.50 0.89
N ASP A 10 41.39 43.11 -0.36
CA ASP A 10 41.99 44.08 -1.29
C ASP A 10 41.70 43.74 -2.76
N THR A 11 41.38 44.81 -3.48
CA THR A 11 41.07 44.95 -4.91
C THR A 11 42.33 45.08 -5.77
N VAL A 12 42.24 44.77 -7.08
CA VAL A 12 42.50 45.69 -8.22
C VAL A 12 42.39 44.92 -9.55
N SER A 13 41.87 45.64 -10.55
CA SER A 13 41.47 45.26 -11.91
C SER A 13 42.55 45.58 -12.97
N VAL A 14 42.24 45.18 -14.23
CA VAL A 14 42.64 45.79 -15.54
C VAL A 14 43.55 44.94 -16.46
N THR A 15 42.93 44.45 -17.54
CA THR A 15 43.27 44.55 -18.99
C THR A 15 44.71 44.38 -19.48
N GLU A 16 44.97 43.44 -20.39
CA GLU A 16 45.37 43.68 -21.81
C GLU A 16 45.88 42.41 -22.53
N LYS A 17 45.81 42.50 -23.86
CA LYS A 17 45.87 41.47 -24.89
C LYS A 17 47.31 40.93 -25.21
N PRO A 18 47.40 39.87 -26.04
CA PRO A 18 48.55 38.99 -26.21
C PRO A 18 49.48 39.42 -27.35
N SER A 19 50.69 38.86 -27.40
CA SER A 19 51.49 38.79 -28.63
C SER A 19 52.69 37.85 -28.49
N GLN A 20 52.77 36.89 -29.43
CA GLN A 20 53.94 36.50 -30.25
C GLN A 20 55.22 36.01 -29.57
N ALA A 21 56.02 35.10 -30.14
CA ALA A 21 56.01 34.31 -31.39
C ALA A 21 56.97 33.13 -31.09
N GLU A 22 57.07 32.06 -31.88
CA GLU A 22 57.71 31.98 -33.21
C GLU A 22 58.07 30.48 -33.36
N ARG A 23 57.99 29.71 -34.45
CA ARG A 23 57.70 29.82 -35.89
C ARG A 23 57.58 28.35 -36.37
N GLU A 24 56.54 27.95 -37.13
CA GLU A 24 56.47 27.89 -38.62
C GLU A 24 57.14 26.65 -39.28
N PRO A 25 56.85 26.30 -40.56
CA PRO A 25 55.57 25.84 -41.13
C PRO A 25 55.82 24.64 -42.11
N LEU A 26 54.89 24.03 -42.84
CA LEU A 26 54.23 24.44 -44.10
C LEU A 26 53.44 23.18 -44.57
N GLU A 27 52.13 23.31 -44.82
CA GLU A 27 51.47 23.19 -46.15
C GLU A 27 51.28 21.76 -46.70
N LYS A 28 50.18 21.37 -47.35
CA LYS A 28 48.86 21.97 -47.66
C LYS A 28 47.98 20.81 -48.20
N ASN A 29 46.70 20.80 -47.81
CA ASN A 29 45.48 20.77 -48.65
C ASN A 29 45.55 20.20 -50.09
N LYS A 30 44.50 19.64 -50.70
CA LYS A 30 43.15 19.12 -50.34
C LYS A 30 42.54 18.69 -51.68
N ALA A 31 41.63 17.72 -51.62
CA ALA A 31 40.41 17.60 -52.44
C ALA A 31 40.46 17.29 -53.96
N GLN A 32 39.80 16.16 -54.27
CA GLN A 32 38.67 15.98 -55.19
C GLN A 32 38.84 15.88 -56.72
N ASN A 33 38.40 14.70 -57.17
CA ASN A 33 37.39 14.44 -58.21
C ASN A 33 37.77 14.31 -59.70
N VAL A 34 37.44 13.10 -60.21
CA VAL A 34 36.56 12.80 -61.35
C VAL A 34 37.18 12.69 -62.76
N ASN A 35 36.75 11.59 -63.42
CA ASN A 35 36.68 11.24 -64.85
C ASN A 35 37.80 10.40 -65.51
N GLU A 36 37.38 9.21 -65.96
CA GLU A 36 37.84 8.43 -67.14
C GLU A 36 37.79 9.29 -68.45
N PRO A 37 38.21 8.86 -69.68
CA PRO A 37 38.36 7.48 -70.18
C PRO A 37 39.43 7.21 -71.31
N ILE A 38 39.41 5.97 -71.84
CA ILE A 38 39.79 5.48 -73.21
C ILE A 38 41.27 5.18 -73.58
N ALA A 39 41.52 3.85 -73.67
CA ALA A 39 42.02 3.01 -74.79
C ALA A 39 43.45 3.07 -75.42
N GLU A 40 43.86 1.83 -75.75
CA GLU A 40 44.68 1.35 -76.90
C GLU A 40 46.17 1.75 -77.02
N ASN A 41 47.06 0.78 -76.79
CA ASN A 41 47.79 0.10 -77.88
C ASN A 41 48.76 -0.99 -77.34
N GLU A 42 48.60 -2.21 -77.87
CA GLU A 42 49.64 -3.25 -78.05
C GLU A 42 50.70 -2.80 -79.09
N PRO A 43 51.72 -3.61 -79.45
CA PRO A 43 52.63 -4.46 -78.65
C PRO A 43 54.11 -4.23 -79.06
N GLN A 44 55.08 -4.78 -78.32
CA GLN A 44 56.32 -5.32 -78.95
C GLN A 44 57.12 -6.21 -78.01
N ASP A 45 57.38 -7.42 -78.50
CA ASP A 45 58.24 -8.48 -77.94
C ASP A 45 59.69 -8.04 -77.72
N ALA A 46 60.33 -8.64 -76.71
CA ALA A 46 61.49 -9.53 -76.91
C ALA A 46 62.06 -10.00 -75.56
N ASP A 47 61.94 -11.32 -75.36
CA ASP A 47 62.86 -12.27 -74.74
C ASP A 47 63.66 -11.97 -73.45
N GLU A 48 63.63 -13.03 -72.63
CA GLU A 48 64.73 -13.67 -71.91
C GLU A 48 64.77 -13.64 -70.37
N LEU A 49 64.78 -14.88 -69.86
CA LEU A 49 65.32 -15.37 -68.57
C LEU A 49 64.39 -15.37 -67.35
N VAL A 50 63.68 -16.50 -67.22
CA VAL A 50 63.17 -17.05 -65.96
C VAL A 50 64.35 -17.49 -65.08
N PRO A 51 64.47 -17.04 -63.82
CA PRO A 51 65.16 -17.80 -62.80
C PRO A 51 64.16 -18.65 -62.02
N GLU A 52 64.37 -19.96 -62.04
CA GLU A 52 63.81 -20.89 -61.06
C GLU A 52 64.11 -20.38 -59.64
N VAL A 53 63.06 -20.07 -58.89
CA VAL A 53 63.14 -19.87 -57.44
C VAL A 53 62.68 -21.15 -56.77
N ASP A 54 63.66 -21.96 -56.35
CA ASP A 54 63.47 -23.11 -55.49
C ASP A 54 62.96 -22.64 -54.11
N PHE A 55 61.67 -22.77 -53.87
CA PHE A 55 61.08 -22.51 -52.55
C PHE A 55 61.47 -23.61 -51.57
N HIS A 56 62.35 -23.29 -50.62
CA HIS A 56 62.62 -24.09 -49.43
C HIS A 56 61.32 -24.35 -48.64
N LYS A 57 60.72 -25.53 -48.82
CA LYS A 57 59.53 -26.01 -48.08
C LYS A 57 59.73 -26.05 -46.55
N SER A 58 60.95 -25.97 -46.03
CA SER A 58 61.22 -26.00 -44.59
C SER A 58 60.92 -24.67 -43.89
N SER A 59 61.21 -23.51 -44.49
CA SER A 59 61.02 -22.20 -43.82
C SER A 59 59.55 -21.82 -43.67
N PHE A 60 58.69 -22.22 -44.61
CA PHE A 60 57.24 -22.04 -44.53
C PHE A 60 56.60 -22.94 -43.47
N LEU A 61 57.04 -24.21 -43.37
CA LEU A 61 56.60 -25.14 -42.33
C LEU A 61 57.05 -24.70 -40.93
N TRP A 62 58.28 -24.21 -40.78
CA TRP A 62 58.78 -23.65 -39.52
C TRP A 62 58.09 -22.34 -39.14
N GLY A 63 57.74 -21.49 -40.12
CA GLY A 63 56.95 -20.28 -39.90
C GLY A 63 55.52 -20.58 -39.44
N MET A 64 54.85 -21.56 -40.05
CA MET A 64 53.50 -21.99 -39.64
C MET A 64 53.52 -22.67 -38.26
N LEU A 65 54.55 -23.47 -37.98
CA LEU A 65 54.75 -24.09 -36.67
C LEU A 65 55.01 -23.02 -35.59
N ALA A 66 55.82 -22.02 -35.88
CA ALA A 66 56.08 -20.90 -34.96
C ALA A 66 54.81 -20.08 -34.68
N ILE A 67 53.96 -19.86 -35.68
CA ILE A 67 52.65 -19.19 -35.51
C ILE A 67 51.70 -20.07 -34.70
N LEU A 68 51.62 -21.38 -34.97
CA LEU A 68 50.80 -22.32 -34.19
C LEU A 68 51.27 -22.43 -32.74
N VAL A 69 52.59 -22.44 -32.51
CA VAL A 69 53.19 -22.43 -31.17
C VAL A 69 52.93 -21.09 -30.48
N ALA A 70 53.03 -19.96 -31.18
CA ALA A 70 52.69 -18.65 -30.63
C ALA A 70 51.20 -18.55 -30.27
N ILE A 71 50.30 -19.08 -31.11
CA ILE A 71 48.86 -19.17 -30.82
C ILE A 71 48.62 -20.11 -29.64
N ALA A 72 49.28 -21.27 -29.58
CA ALA A 72 49.14 -22.22 -28.47
C ALA A 72 49.69 -21.67 -27.14
N ILE A 73 50.81 -20.93 -27.17
CA ILE A 73 51.38 -20.25 -26.01
C ILE A 73 50.48 -19.09 -25.58
N THR A 74 49.98 -18.28 -26.52
CA THR A 74 49.08 -17.16 -26.21
C THR A 74 47.74 -17.67 -25.68
N ALA A 75 47.17 -18.69 -26.29
CA ALA A 75 45.97 -19.39 -25.79
C ALA A 75 46.24 -20.05 -24.44
N GLY A 76 47.42 -20.65 -24.24
CA GLY A 76 47.83 -21.24 -22.96
C GLY A 76 48.00 -20.20 -21.86
N ILE A 77 48.55 -19.02 -22.16
CA ILE A 77 48.70 -17.89 -21.24
C ILE A 77 47.33 -17.29 -20.92
N ILE A 78 46.45 -17.13 -21.92
CA ILE A 78 45.06 -16.66 -21.72
C ILE A 78 44.27 -17.66 -20.86
N LEU A 79 44.35 -18.97 -21.16
CA LEU A 79 43.74 -20.04 -20.38
C LEU A 79 44.28 -20.11 -18.94
N TRP A 80 45.57 -19.82 -18.75
CA TRP A 80 46.21 -19.83 -17.43
C TRP A 80 45.87 -18.58 -16.61
N LEU A 81 45.85 -17.39 -17.23
CA LEU A 81 45.46 -16.13 -16.57
C LEU A 81 43.97 -16.11 -16.21
N GLN A 82 43.12 -16.75 -17.01
CA GLN A 82 41.70 -16.86 -16.72
C GLN A 82 41.35 -18.05 -15.83
N ARG A 83 42.32 -18.94 -15.49
CA ARG A 83 42.14 -20.20 -14.72
C ARG A 83 41.22 -20.12 -13.49
N PRO A 84 41.21 -19.05 -12.66
CA PRO A 84 40.31 -18.94 -11.51
C PRO A 84 38.82 -19.04 -11.88
N LEU A 85 38.41 -18.47 -13.03
CA LEU A 85 37.05 -18.51 -13.56
C LEU A 85 36.56 -19.92 -13.97
N TRP A 86 37.47 -20.91 -14.10
CA TRP A 86 37.18 -22.23 -14.69
C TRP A 86 37.27 -23.40 -13.73
N THR A 87 37.93 -23.22 -12.58
CA THR A 87 37.93 -24.28 -11.58
C THR A 87 36.47 -24.53 -11.17
N PRO A 88 35.95 -25.76 -11.18
CA PRO A 88 34.64 -26.01 -10.58
C PRO A 88 34.68 -25.45 -9.15
N VAL A 89 33.55 -24.95 -8.65
CA VAL A 89 33.48 -24.59 -7.22
C VAL A 89 33.68 -25.91 -6.48
N GLU A 90 34.92 -26.24 -6.11
CA GLU A 90 35.16 -27.30 -5.15
C GLU A 90 34.52 -26.80 -3.87
N GLN A 91 33.31 -27.29 -3.61
CA GLN A 91 32.57 -27.00 -2.40
C GLN A 91 33.48 -27.38 -1.24
N SER A 92 33.98 -26.36 -0.53
CA SER A 92 34.79 -26.62 0.64
C SER A 92 33.96 -27.47 1.62
N PRO A 93 34.58 -28.29 2.48
CA PRO A 93 33.85 -29.02 3.52
C PRO A 93 32.96 -28.10 4.39
N GLN A 94 33.35 -26.83 4.53
CA GLN A 94 32.56 -25.78 5.20
C GLN A 94 31.32 -25.38 4.39
N SER A 95 31.44 -25.24 3.07
CA SER A 95 30.32 -24.94 2.17
C SER A 95 29.29 -26.08 2.16
N ASP A 96 29.74 -27.33 2.16
CA ASP A 96 28.86 -28.50 2.27
C ASP A 96 28.14 -28.57 3.62
N GLY A 97 28.85 -28.24 4.72
CA GLY A 97 28.26 -28.14 6.05
C GLY A 97 27.21 -27.03 6.16
N ASN A 98 27.49 -25.85 5.59
CA ASN A 98 26.52 -24.76 5.52
C ASN A 98 25.29 -25.15 4.69
N LEU A 99 25.49 -25.76 3.53
CA LEU A 99 24.41 -26.20 2.66
C LEU A 99 23.50 -27.25 3.31
N ALA A 100 24.07 -28.23 4.02
CA ALA A 100 23.31 -29.22 4.78
C ALA A 100 22.52 -28.61 5.95
N ALA A 101 23.13 -27.64 6.65
CA ALA A 101 22.47 -26.91 7.73
C ALA A 101 21.31 -26.04 7.23
N LEU A 102 21.43 -25.40 6.06
CA LEU A 102 20.36 -24.59 5.45
C LEU A 102 19.18 -25.43 4.94
N ALA A 103 19.44 -26.66 4.54
CA ALA A 103 18.48 -27.56 3.88
C ALA A 103 17.49 -28.24 4.83
N SER A 104 16.72 -27.46 5.58
CA SER A 104 15.58 -27.98 6.34
C SER A 104 14.38 -28.27 5.43
N ASP A 105 13.40 -29.01 5.92
CA ASP A 105 12.11 -29.26 5.27
C ASP A 105 11.37 -27.96 4.85
N LYS A 106 11.44 -26.92 5.70
CA LYS A 106 10.88 -25.57 5.50
C LYS A 106 11.64 -24.69 4.53
N LEU A 107 12.82 -25.09 4.04
CA LEU A 107 13.60 -24.31 3.08
C LEU A 107 12.79 -24.16 1.79
N PHE A 108 12.42 -22.93 1.44
CA PHE A 108 11.60 -22.67 0.26
C PHE A 108 12.43 -22.22 -0.95
N ALA A 109 13.34 -21.27 -0.73
CA ALA A 109 14.27 -20.82 -1.75
C ALA A 109 15.69 -20.77 -1.19
N LEU A 110 16.67 -20.97 -2.08
CA LEU A 110 18.08 -20.91 -1.74
C LEU A 110 18.83 -20.17 -2.82
N ALA A 111 19.60 -19.15 -2.45
CA ALA A 111 20.55 -18.50 -3.34
C ALA A 111 21.98 -18.74 -2.85
N HIS A 112 22.91 -18.85 -3.80
CA HIS A 112 24.34 -18.92 -3.56
C HIS A 112 25.05 -17.94 -4.48
N ILE A 113 26.01 -17.21 -3.92
CA ILE A 113 26.79 -16.19 -4.58
C ILE A 113 28.27 -16.47 -4.29
N ASP A 114 29.04 -16.73 -5.34
CA ASP A 114 30.49 -16.81 -5.32
C ASP A 114 31.06 -15.41 -5.61
N VAL A 115 31.32 -14.67 -4.52
CA VAL A 115 31.71 -13.26 -4.59
C VAL A 115 33.14 -13.11 -5.12
N GLU A 116 34.01 -14.07 -4.81
CA GLU A 116 35.38 -14.11 -5.30
C GLU A 116 35.40 -14.18 -6.84
N ARG A 117 34.62 -15.08 -7.46
CA ARG A 117 34.51 -15.14 -8.93
C ARG A 117 33.83 -13.92 -9.54
N LEU A 118 32.82 -13.38 -8.87
CA LEU A 118 32.12 -12.20 -9.39
C LEU A 118 33.00 -10.94 -9.41
N GLN A 119 33.99 -10.82 -8.52
CA GLN A 119 34.95 -9.71 -8.52
C GLN A 119 35.93 -9.74 -9.69
N GLU A 120 36.16 -10.91 -10.27
CA GLU A 120 37.02 -11.06 -11.45
C GLU A 120 36.33 -10.55 -12.73
N LEU A 121 35.02 -10.29 -12.68
CA LEU A 121 34.27 -9.73 -13.80
C LEU A 121 34.40 -8.20 -13.83
N PRO A 122 34.86 -7.62 -14.96
CA PRO A 122 34.97 -6.17 -15.07
C PRO A 122 33.61 -5.51 -14.91
N ASN A 123 33.55 -4.50 -14.04
CA ASN A 123 32.41 -3.60 -13.79
C ASN A 123 31.20 -4.18 -13.01
N ILE A 124 31.19 -5.45 -12.58
CA ILE A 124 30.02 -6.06 -11.91
C ILE A 124 30.00 -5.86 -10.39
N LEU A 125 31.14 -6.02 -9.70
CA LEU A 125 31.28 -5.80 -8.26
C LEU A 125 32.50 -4.93 -7.92
N GLN A 126 32.48 -3.65 -8.31
CA GLN A 126 33.48 -2.71 -7.82
C GLN A 126 33.16 -2.26 -6.38
N PRO A 127 34.18 -1.98 -5.54
CA PRO A 127 33.98 -1.45 -4.19
C PRO A 127 33.13 -0.16 -4.23
N GLY A 128 32.04 -0.11 -3.46
CA GLY A 128 31.17 1.07 -3.33
C GLY A 128 29.95 1.12 -4.26
N SER A 129 29.88 0.30 -5.32
CA SER A 129 28.74 0.28 -6.27
C SER A 129 28.16 -1.12 -6.53
N GLY A 130 28.94 -2.20 -6.31
CA GLY A 130 28.50 -3.56 -6.63
C GLY A 130 27.44 -4.16 -5.69
N MET A 131 27.46 -3.79 -4.41
CA MET A 131 26.60 -4.40 -3.38
C MET A 131 25.16 -3.89 -3.38
N GLN A 132 24.83 -2.88 -4.19
CA GLN A 132 23.48 -2.31 -4.26
C GLN A 132 22.45 -3.30 -4.81
N TYR A 133 22.88 -4.27 -5.63
CA TYR A 133 22.02 -5.32 -6.19
C TYR A 133 22.00 -6.61 -5.36
N PHE A 134 22.73 -6.65 -4.24
CA PHE A 134 22.78 -7.79 -3.36
C PHE A 134 21.60 -7.74 -2.37
N PRO A 135 20.81 -8.82 -2.17
CA PRO A 135 19.63 -8.79 -1.31
C PRO A 135 20.01 -8.43 0.12
N ALA A 136 19.41 -7.37 0.66
CA ALA A 136 19.79 -6.80 1.94
C ALA A 136 18.82 -7.18 3.07
N PRO A 137 19.31 -7.36 4.32
CA PRO A 137 18.46 -7.53 5.49
C PRO A 137 17.52 -6.35 5.75
N LEU A 138 18.00 -5.14 5.44
CA LEU A 138 17.28 -3.88 5.57
C LEU A 138 17.65 -2.94 4.41
N PRO A 139 16.83 -1.94 4.08
CA PRO A 139 17.14 -0.96 3.03
C PRO A 139 18.51 -0.29 3.25
N ASP A 140 19.31 -0.29 2.17
CA ASP A 140 20.70 0.21 2.12
C ASP A 140 21.68 -0.41 3.13
N PHE A 141 21.37 -1.57 3.72
CA PHE A 141 22.19 -2.17 4.78
C PHE A 141 23.66 -2.30 4.35
N TRP A 142 23.91 -2.90 3.17
CA TRP A 142 25.27 -3.09 2.65
C TRP A 142 25.97 -1.77 2.30
N HIS A 143 25.24 -0.82 1.70
CA HIS A 143 25.79 0.48 1.33
C HIS A 143 26.19 1.31 2.56
N LYS A 144 25.35 1.33 3.60
CA LYS A 144 25.65 1.99 4.88
C LYS A 144 26.84 1.36 5.60
N LEU A 145 27.00 0.04 5.46
CA LEU A 145 28.14 -0.70 6.01
C LEU A 145 29.45 -0.33 5.27
N GLU A 146 29.44 -0.31 3.93
CA GLU A 146 30.60 0.11 3.11
C GLU A 146 30.98 1.58 3.37
N LYS A 147 29.98 2.47 3.44
CA LYS A 147 30.19 3.91 3.75
C LYS A 147 30.80 4.13 5.13
N ALA A 148 30.58 3.21 6.07
CA ALA A 148 31.20 3.23 7.39
C ALA A 148 32.63 2.66 7.41
N GLY A 149 33.21 2.34 6.25
CA GLY A 149 34.57 1.85 6.12
C GLY A 149 34.72 0.34 6.37
N ILE A 150 33.64 -0.43 6.28
CA ILE A 150 33.67 -1.91 6.32
C ILE A 150 33.54 -2.41 4.86
N PRO A 151 34.64 -2.76 4.17
CA PRO A 151 34.60 -3.13 2.75
C PRO A 151 34.06 -4.57 2.60
N ILE A 152 32.75 -4.74 2.67
CA ILE A 152 32.11 -6.08 2.66
C ILE A 152 32.43 -6.86 1.39
N SER A 153 32.47 -6.18 0.24
CA SER A 153 32.91 -6.77 -1.02
C SER A 153 34.27 -7.48 -0.85
N GLN A 154 35.26 -6.84 -0.23
CA GLN A 154 36.59 -7.43 -0.03
C GLN A 154 36.67 -8.49 1.09
N GLN A 155 35.69 -8.52 2.00
CA GLN A 155 35.67 -9.46 3.13
C GLN A 155 34.93 -10.75 2.81
N LEU A 156 34.04 -10.75 1.82
CA LEU A 156 33.10 -11.82 1.53
C LEU A 156 33.62 -12.75 0.43
N ASN A 157 33.65 -14.06 0.70
CA ASN A 157 34.02 -15.08 -0.28
C ASN A 157 32.76 -15.74 -0.87
N HIS A 158 31.86 -16.16 0.00
CA HIS A 158 30.58 -16.76 -0.38
C HIS A 158 29.44 -16.14 0.40
N ALA A 159 28.29 -16.02 -0.25
CA ALA A 159 27.06 -15.74 0.45
C ALA A 159 25.96 -16.73 0.09
N TRP A 160 25.24 -17.17 1.10
CA TRP A 160 24.07 -18.01 0.99
C TRP A 160 22.87 -17.25 1.54
N ILE A 161 21.75 -17.33 0.82
CA ILE A 161 20.51 -16.72 1.26
C ILE A 161 19.45 -17.81 1.21
N ALA A 162 19.03 -18.26 2.38
CA ALA A 162 17.93 -19.21 2.51
C ALA A 162 16.65 -18.47 2.86
N ILE A 163 15.56 -18.77 2.18
CA ILE A 163 14.25 -18.23 2.49
C ILE A 163 13.41 -19.35 3.06
N TYR A 164 12.99 -19.17 4.31
CA TYR A 164 12.08 -20.08 5.00
C TYR A 164 10.68 -19.50 5.03
N ARG A 165 9.68 -20.36 5.17
CA ARG A 165 8.30 -19.94 5.38
C ARG A 165 7.88 -20.23 6.82
N ALA A 166 7.36 -19.21 7.49
CA ALA A 166 6.73 -19.33 8.81
C ALA A 166 5.55 -18.35 8.88
N ASN A 167 4.38 -18.82 9.31
CA ASN A 167 3.18 -17.99 9.49
C ASN A 167 2.81 -17.15 8.25
N ASP A 168 2.87 -17.75 7.05
CA ASP A 168 2.63 -17.07 5.77
C ASP A 168 3.54 -15.88 5.45
N GLN A 169 4.64 -15.72 6.18
CA GLN A 169 5.68 -14.74 5.89
C GLN A 169 6.99 -15.42 5.47
N SER A 170 7.72 -14.74 4.58
CA SER A 170 9.07 -15.12 4.16
C SER A 170 10.07 -14.66 5.21
N GLN A 171 10.86 -15.59 5.73
CA GLN A 171 11.91 -15.33 6.71
C GLN A 171 13.27 -15.65 6.09
N PRO A 172 13.99 -14.64 5.56
CA PRO A 172 15.32 -14.83 5.00
C PRO A 172 16.38 -15.03 6.10
N LEU A 173 17.38 -15.86 5.77
CA LEU A 173 18.60 -16.08 6.52
C LEU A 173 19.79 -15.89 5.58
N TRP A 174 20.64 -14.92 5.89
CA TRP A 174 21.90 -14.67 5.22
C TRP A 174 23.02 -15.38 5.97
N VAL A 175 23.78 -16.22 5.26
CA VAL A 175 25.00 -16.87 5.75
C VAL A 175 26.16 -16.41 4.88
N LEU A 176 27.00 -15.58 5.45
CA LEU A 176 28.14 -14.95 4.79
C LEU A 176 29.42 -15.65 5.25
N ASP A 177 30.18 -16.23 4.33
CA ASP A 177 31.49 -16.83 4.62
C ASP A 177 32.60 -15.91 4.09
N GLY A 178 33.61 -15.64 4.91
CA GLY A 178 34.61 -14.63 4.57
C GLY A 178 35.60 -14.36 5.69
N ASN A 179 36.24 -13.19 5.67
CA ASN A 179 37.15 -12.73 6.71
C ASN A 179 36.65 -11.41 7.30
N PHE A 180 35.95 -11.49 8.42
CA PHE A 180 35.20 -10.37 9.00
C PHE A 180 35.89 -9.79 10.24
N ASN A 181 35.88 -8.46 10.35
CA ASN A 181 36.28 -7.79 11.59
C ASN A 181 35.09 -7.73 12.55
N VAL A 182 35.05 -8.68 13.49
CA VAL A 182 33.95 -8.84 14.45
C VAL A 182 33.67 -7.55 15.23
N GLN A 183 34.71 -6.86 15.71
CA GLN A 183 34.55 -5.66 16.52
C GLN A 183 33.96 -4.51 15.70
N GLN A 184 34.46 -4.31 14.47
CA GLN A 184 33.99 -3.23 13.59
C GLN A 184 32.51 -3.39 13.21
N TRP A 185 32.08 -4.61 12.91
CA TRP A 185 30.68 -4.93 12.62
C TRP A 185 29.76 -4.69 13.81
N ARG A 186 30.15 -5.16 15.00
CA ARG A 186 29.34 -5.01 16.22
C ARG A 186 29.18 -3.54 16.61
N GLU A 187 30.26 -2.77 16.60
CA GLU A 187 30.19 -1.33 16.88
C GLU A 187 29.35 -0.58 15.84
N TRP A 188 29.42 -0.98 14.57
CA TRP A 188 28.58 -0.40 13.55
C TRP A 188 27.09 -0.67 13.76
N LEU A 189 26.71 -1.92 14.10
CA LEU A 189 25.32 -2.28 14.37
C LEU A 189 24.75 -1.48 15.57
N LYS A 190 25.52 -1.40 16.67
CA LYS A 190 25.14 -0.61 17.86
C LYS A 190 24.91 0.87 17.57
N LYS A 191 25.69 1.43 16.64
CA LYS A 191 25.62 2.85 16.29
C LYS A 191 24.39 3.20 15.43
N HIS A 192 23.91 2.27 14.61
CA HIS A 192 22.90 2.56 13.58
C HIS A 192 21.54 1.91 13.85
N TYR A 193 21.45 0.98 14.80
CA TYR A 193 20.25 0.21 15.08
C TYR A 193 19.88 0.22 16.57
N LEU A 194 18.61 -0.01 16.86
CA LEU A 194 18.14 -0.26 18.22
C LEU A 194 18.55 -1.68 18.61
N ILE A 195 19.22 -1.82 19.74
CA ILE A 195 19.71 -3.12 20.24
C ILE A 195 18.71 -3.64 21.28
N ASP A 196 18.04 -4.74 20.93
CA ASP A 196 17.07 -5.41 21.80
C ASP A 196 17.79 -6.39 22.77
N GLU A 197 18.86 -7.08 22.31
CA GLU A 197 19.66 -8.01 23.13
C GLU A 197 21.13 -8.07 22.64
N GLU A 198 22.09 -8.27 23.55
CA GLU A 198 23.51 -8.46 23.20
C GLU A 198 24.19 -9.55 24.03
N THR A 199 24.91 -10.45 23.37
CA THR A 199 25.85 -11.41 24.00
C THR A 199 27.21 -11.38 23.27
N PRO A 200 28.29 -12.00 23.79
CA PRO A 200 29.61 -11.95 23.15
C PRO A 200 29.63 -12.43 21.68
N THR A 201 28.70 -13.31 21.28
CA THR A 201 28.63 -13.88 19.93
C THR A 201 27.42 -13.41 19.13
N GLN A 202 26.40 -12.82 19.76
CA GLN A 202 25.16 -12.42 19.09
C GLN A 202 24.74 -10.99 19.39
N ILE A 203 24.03 -10.36 18.45
CA ILE A 203 23.38 -9.07 18.64
C ILE A 203 21.99 -9.12 18.00
N VAL A 204 20.97 -8.78 18.76
CA VAL A 204 19.58 -8.70 18.29
C VAL A 204 19.24 -7.23 18.12
N PHE A 205 18.79 -6.86 16.93
CA PHE A 205 18.63 -5.46 16.54
C PHE A 205 17.42 -5.23 15.62
N SER A 206 17.00 -3.97 15.57
CA SER A 206 15.90 -3.49 14.74
C SER A 206 16.14 -2.02 14.35
N SER A 207 15.40 -1.50 13.37
CA SER A 207 15.40 -0.07 13.01
C SER A 207 14.00 0.52 13.11
N VAL A 208 13.93 1.83 13.30
CA VAL A 208 12.69 2.59 13.14
C VAL A 208 12.85 3.46 11.90
N ASP A 209 11.96 3.27 10.95
CA ASP A 209 11.85 4.17 9.81
C ASP A 209 11.48 5.56 10.32
N GLN A 210 12.28 6.59 10.02
CA GLN A 210 12.06 7.93 10.56
C GLN A 210 10.90 8.67 9.90
N GLN A 211 10.42 8.21 8.74
CA GLN A 211 9.29 8.78 8.02
C GLN A 211 7.98 8.10 8.42
N THR A 212 7.98 6.76 8.49
CA THR A 212 6.77 5.98 8.82
C THR A 212 6.64 5.71 10.32
N CYS A 213 7.71 5.87 11.10
CA CYS A 213 7.81 5.49 12.50
C CYS A 213 7.51 4.00 12.78
N GLU A 214 7.57 3.14 11.76
CA GLU A 214 7.38 1.70 11.91
C GLU A 214 8.68 1.02 12.34
N LYS A 215 8.59 0.15 13.35
CA LYS A 215 9.70 -0.72 13.75
C LYS A 215 9.83 -1.84 12.72
N THR A 216 11.02 -2.01 12.16
CA THR A 216 11.31 -3.13 11.26
C THR A 216 11.32 -4.46 12.01
N SER A 217 11.16 -5.56 11.28
CA SER A 217 11.26 -6.91 11.84
C SER A 217 12.56 -7.09 12.63
N VAL A 218 12.47 -7.74 13.79
CA VAL A 218 13.63 -8.00 14.65
C VAL A 218 14.58 -8.96 13.95
N LEU A 219 15.85 -8.59 13.89
CA LEU A 219 16.92 -9.38 13.29
C LEU A 219 17.93 -9.78 14.35
N MET A 220 18.53 -10.95 14.17
CA MET A 220 19.69 -11.41 14.93
C MET A 220 20.89 -11.49 13.99
N ALA A 221 22.02 -10.96 14.43
CA ALA A 221 23.31 -11.21 13.82
C ALA A 221 24.24 -12.00 14.75
N VAL A 222 24.86 -13.05 14.21
CA VAL A 222 25.98 -13.78 14.85
C VAL A 222 27.21 -13.52 14.01
N ILE A 223 28.23 -12.93 14.61
CA ILE A 223 29.39 -12.39 13.88
C ILE A 223 30.65 -13.05 14.42
N ASP A 224 31.24 -13.90 13.60
CA ASP A 224 32.53 -14.56 13.84
C ASP A 224 33.55 -14.13 12.78
N ALA A 225 34.85 -14.37 13.04
CA ALA A 225 35.91 -13.98 12.11
C ALA A 225 35.79 -14.63 10.73
N GLY A 226 35.21 -15.83 10.65
CA GLY A 226 35.06 -16.60 9.42
C GLY A 226 33.64 -16.60 8.81
N GLN A 227 32.63 -16.16 9.58
CA GLN A 227 31.24 -16.29 9.20
C GLN A 227 30.36 -15.21 9.86
N VAL A 228 29.43 -14.64 9.11
CA VAL A 228 28.36 -13.79 9.64
C VAL A 228 27.01 -14.40 9.29
N LEU A 229 26.15 -14.56 10.28
CA LEU A 229 24.76 -14.97 10.14
C LEU A 229 23.89 -13.75 10.41
N ILE A 230 22.90 -13.49 9.56
CA ILE A 230 21.88 -12.45 9.78
C ILE A 230 20.53 -13.02 9.41
N GLY A 231 19.50 -12.80 10.21
CA GLY A 231 18.14 -13.24 9.89
C GLY A 231 17.21 -13.13 11.09
N ALA A 232 16.01 -13.71 10.99
CA ALA A 232 15.12 -13.82 12.14
C ALA A 232 15.79 -14.69 13.24
N PRO A 233 15.64 -14.33 14.54
CA PRO A 233 16.26 -15.06 15.66
C PRO A 233 16.09 -16.59 15.60
N GLU A 234 14.90 -17.04 15.27
CA GLU A 234 14.54 -18.46 15.14
C GLU A 234 15.28 -19.17 14.00
N GLN A 235 15.52 -18.50 12.87
CA GLN A 235 16.21 -19.08 11.73
C GLN A 235 17.72 -19.15 11.98
N VAL A 236 18.29 -18.12 12.60
CA VAL A 236 19.70 -18.11 13.02
C VAL A 236 19.96 -19.22 14.04
N ALA A 237 19.09 -19.36 15.04
CA ALA A 237 19.19 -20.42 16.05
C ALA A 237 19.05 -21.83 15.42
N SER A 238 18.07 -22.01 14.53
CA SER A 238 17.86 -23.28 13.81
C SER A 238 19.09 -23.69 12.98
N PHE A 239 19.61 -22.77 12.17
CA PHE A 239 20.81 -23.02 11.36
C PHE A 239 22.02 -23.41 12.23
N ARG A 240 22.27 -22.67 13.31
CA ARG A 240 23.38 -22.98 14.22
C ARG A 240 23.23 -24.35 14.86
N GLY A 241 22.05 -24.69 15.37
CA GLY A 241 21.79 -26.00 15.97
C GLY A 241 22.01 -27.15 14.98
N ARG A 242 21.58 -26.97 13.72
CA ARG A 242 21.80 -27.96 12.64
C ARG A 242 23.29 -28.08 12.27
N LYS A 243 24.00 -26.95 12.22
CA LYS A 243 25.44 -26.92 11.92
C LYS A 243 26.27 -27.57 13.03
N GLU A 244 25.98 -27.28 14.29
CA GLU A 244 26.66 -27.84 15.47
C GLU A 244 26.43 -29.35 15.60
N SER A 245 25.24 -29.83 15.22
CA SER A 245 24.89 -31.26 15.24
C SER A 245 25.30 -32.03 13.98
N ALA A 246 25.90 -31.36 12.99
CA ALA A 246 26.19 -31.93 11.67
C ALA A 246 24.97 -32.63 11.04
N ALA A 247 23.80 -31.99 11.14
CA ALA A 247 22.55 -32.53 10.63
C ALA A 247 22.60 -32.77 9.12
N LEU A 248 22.00 -33.87 8.67
CA LEU A 248 21.84 -34.15 7.24
C LEU A 248 20.81 -33.19 6.61
N ALA A 249 20.98 -32.93 5.31
CA ALA A 249 19.99 -32.20 4.53
C ALA A 249 18.65 -32.96 4.55
N GLU A 250 17.58 -32.28 4.95
CA GLU A 250 16.21 -32.82 4.92
C GLU A 250 15.58 -32.65 3.54
N LYS A 251 16.03 -31.63 2.80
CA LYS A 251 15.59 -31.36 1.42
C LYS A 251 16.54 -31.99 0.40
N ASP A 252 15.98 -32.57 -0.67
CA ASP A 252 16.78 -33.10 -1.78
C ASP A 252 17.46 -31.95 -2.54
N LEU A 253 18.79 -31.91 -2.46
CA LEU A 253 19.63 -30.91 -3.11
C LEU A 253 20.43 -31.46 -4.30
N ALA A 254 20.17 -32.69 -4.76
CA ALA A 254 20.97 -33.32 -5.82
C ALA A 254 20.96 -32.49 -7.12
N ASP A 255 19.76 -32.03 -7.53
CA ASP A 255 19.58 -31.17 -8.70
C ASP A 255 20.31 -29.82 -8.50
N TRP A 256 20.13 -29.20 -7.34
CA TRP A 256 20.78 -27.94 -6.99
C TRP A 256 22.30 -28.04 -7.05
N LYS A 257 22.92 -29.01 -6.37
CA LYS A 257 24.38 -29.19 -6.34
C LYS A 257 24.95 -29.39 -7.74
N THR A 258 24.24 -30.11 -8.60
CA THR A 258 24.65 -30.34 -9.99
C THR A 258 24.61 -29.05 -10.80
N ILE A 259 23.59 -28.22 -10.59
CA ILE A 259 23.36 -26.97 -11.32
C ILE A 259 24.31 -25.86 -10.83
N SER A 260 24.45 -25.71 -9.51
CA SER A 260 25.21 -24.61 -8.90
C SER A 260 26.73 -24.78 -9.02
N ALA A 261 27.25 -26.01 -9.17
CA ALA A 261 28.70 -26.28 -9.21
C ALA A 261 29.48 -25.53 -10.32
N LYS A 262 28.78 -25.03 -11.34
CA LYS A 262 29.36 -24.31 -12.49
C LYS A 262 28.94 -22.84 -12.55
N GLN A 263 28.21 -22.36 -11.56
CA GLN A 263 27.58 -21.05 -11.54
C GLN A 263 28.26 -20.16 -10.50
N MET A 264 28.36 -18.86 -10.80
CA MET A 264 28.83 -17.83 -9.87
C MET A 264 27.68 -17.26 -9.04
N LEU A 265 26.47 -17.28 -9.62
CA LEU A 265 25.22 -16.98 -8.94
C LEU A 265 24.27 -18.14 -9.25
N SER A 266 23.64 -18.68 -8.22
CA SER A 266 22.61 -19.70 -8.33
C SER A 266 21.42 -19.31 -7.46
N VAL A 267 20.20 -19.57 -7.93
CA VAL A 267 18.96 -19.44 -7.16
C VAL A 267 18.08 -20.66 -7.41
N ALA A 268 17.59 -21.30 -6.35
CA ALA A 268 16.66 -22.40 -6.39
C ALA A 268 15.33 -21.99 -5.77
N LEU A 269 14.25 -22.35 -6.45
CA LEU A 269 12.89 -22.36 -5.92
C LEU A 269 12.43 -23.81 -5.82
N PHE A 270 12.21 -24.30 -4.61
CA PHE A 270 11.84 -25.69 -4.40
C PHE A 270 10.32 -25.85 -4.28
N ASN A 271 9.73 -26.77 -5.05
CA ASN A 271 8.31 -27.11 -5.05
C ASN A 271 7.34 -25.88 -5.09
N PRO A 272 7.23 -25.22 -6.25
CA PRO A 272 6.40 -24.02 -6.41
C PRO A 272 4.91 -24.23 -6.10
N ALA A 273 4.38 -25.47 -6.16
CA ALA A 273 2.98 -25.76 -5.84
C ALA A 273 2.62 -25.49 -4.37
N GLN A 274 3.60 -25.55 -3.47
CA GLN A 274 3.43 -25.27 -2.06
C GLN A 274 3.49 -23.76 -1.74
N LEU A 275 3.58 -22.92 -2.78
CA LEU A 275 3.43 -21.48 -2.66
C LEU A 275 1.99 -21.15 -2.32
N GLY A 276 1.79 -20.49 -1.18
CA GLY A 276 0.56 -19.75 -0.90
C GLY A 276 0.66 -18.32 -1.42
N ASP A 277 1.73 -18.00 -2.16
CA ASP A 277 1.88 -16.74 -2.86
C ASP A 277 1.11 -16.82 -4.20
N PRO A 278 0.03 -16.04 -4.35
CA PRO A 278 -0.77 -16.03 -5.56
C PRO A 278 0.05 -15.68 -6.81
N SER A 279 1.14 -14.92 -6.68
CA SER A 279 1.88 -14.38 -7.82
C SER A 279 2.68 -15.43 -8.60
N THR A 280 3.31 -16.38 -7.89
CA THR A 280 4.10 -17.43 -8.55
C THR A 280 3.20 -18.50 -9.17
N LEU A 281 2.09 -18.84 -8.50
CA LEU A 281 1.05 -19.69 -9.07
C LEU A 281 0.43 -19.00 -10.29
N MET A 282 0.17 -17.69 -10.22
CA MET A 282 -0.34 -16.89 -11.35
C MET A 282 0.63 -16.86 -12.52
N ALA A 283 1.94 -16.67 -12.29
CA ALA A 283 2.96 -16.68 -13.33
C ALA A 283 3.06 -18.07 -14.02
N LEU A 284 3.07 -19.16 -13.26
CA LEU A 284 3.07 -20.51 -13.83
C LEU A 284 1.77 -20.83 -14.57
N ASN A 285 0.63 -20.39 -14.04
CA ASN A 285 -0.67 -20.53 -14.69
C ASN A 285 -0.77 -19.73 -16.00
N GLN A 286 -0.16 -18.54 -16.09
CA GLN A 286 -0.09 -17.78 -17.34
C GLN A 286 0.77 -18.48 -18.40
N LEU A 287 1.81 -19.20 -17.97
CA LEU A 287 2.57 -20.09 -18.84
C LEU A 287 1.85 -21.43 -19.09
N ALA A 288 0.65 -21.63 -18.56
CA ALA A 288 -0.11 -22.87 -18.58
C ALA A 288 0.70 -24.10 -18.11
N ILE A 289 1.56 -23.89 -17.11
CA ILE A 289 2.37 -24.93 -16.47
C ILE A 289 1.69 -25.30 -15.16
N ASP A 290 1.34 -26.57 -15.00
CA ASP A 290 0.84 -27.09 -13.73
C ASP A 290 1.93 -27.03 -12.66
N ALA A 291 1.78 -26.10 -11.70
CA ALA A 291 2.71 -25.92 -10.60
C ALA A 291 2.90 -27.22 -9.77
N GLY A 292 1.84 -28.05 -9.67
CA GLY A 292 1.84 -29.33 -8.95
C GLY A 292 2.84 -30.35 -9.48
N ALA A 293 3.19 -30.26 -10.77
CA ALA A 293 4.13 -31.16 -11.44
C ALA A 293 5.58 -30.62 -11.46
N VAL A 294 5.84 -29.43 -10.91
CA VAL A 294 7.16 -28.80 -10.85
C VAL A 294 7.90 -29.21 -9.57
N LYS A 295 9.02 -29.93 -9.72
CA LYS A 295 9.90 -30.29 -8.59
C LYS A 295 10.70 -29.08 -8.10
N GLY A 296 11.19 -28.26 -9.03
CA GLY A 296 11.94 -27.04 -8.72
C GLY A 296 12.32 -26.22 -9.94
N ILE A 297 12.55 -24.93 -9.71
CA ILE A 297 13.02 -23.96 -10.70
C ILE A 297 14.40 -23.48 -10.26
N TYR A 298 15.37 -23.54 -11.14
CA TYR A 298 16.75 -23.16 -10.85
C TYR A 298 17.22 -22.09 -11.82
N LEU A 299 17.70 -20.97 -11.31
CA LEU A 299 18.30 -19.90 -12.09
C LEU A 299 19.80 -19.86 -11.79
N GLY A 300 20.62 -19.52 -12.77
CA GLY A 300 22.00 -19.17 -12.44
C GLY A 300 22.81 -18.62 -13.59
N ILE A 301 23.95 -18.02 -13.22
CA ILE A 301 24.84 -17.28 -14.11
C ILE A 301 26.21 -17.96 -14.07
N ALA A 302 26.76 -18.28 -15.25
CA ALA A 302 28.06 -18.90 -15.41
C ALA A 302 28.92 -18.11 -16.43
N PRO A 303 30.25 -18.04 -16.25
CA PRO A 303 31.14 -17.45 -17.26
C PRO A 303 31.41 -18.45 -18.40
N ARG A 304 31.57 -17.95 -19.63
CA ARG A 304 31.86 -18.77 -20.84
C ARG A 304 33.16 -18.33 -21.54
N LEU A 305 33.93 -19.30 -22.07
CA LEU A 305 35.30 -19.08 -22.61
C LEU A 305 35.28 -18.43 -23.98
N LEU A 306 34.49 -19.02 -24.87
CA LEU A 306 34.55 -18.78 -26.30
C LEU A 306 33.13 -18.82 -26.89
N PRO A 307 32.60 -17.67 -27.36
CA PRO A 307 33.13 -16.32 -27.09
C PRO A 307 33.02 -15.97 -25.58
N PRO A 308 33.87 -15.05 -25.06
CA PRO A 308 33.72 -14.52 -23.70
C PRO A 308 32.32 -13.92 -23.50
N ALA A 309 31.54 -14.52 -22.60
CA ALA A 309 30.14 -14.15 -22.36
C ALA A 309 29.70 -14.59 -20.95
N LEU A 310 28.61 -14.02 -20.46
CA LEU A 310 27.86 -14.57 -19.33
C LEU A 310 26.70 -15.41 -19.83
N GLU A 311 26.62 -16.65 -19.38
CA GLU A 311 25.54 -17.57 -19.67
C GLU A 311 24.54 -17.58 -18.51
N PHE A 312 23.32 -17.11 -18.77
CA PHE A 312 22.21 -17.30 -17.86
C PHE A 312 21.47 -18.59 -18.21
N ASN A 313 21.18 -19.38 -17.18
CA ASN A 313 20.47 -20.64 -17.27
C ASN A 313 19.24 -20.60 -16.36
N ALA A 314 18.06 -20.85 -16.93
CA ALA A 314 16.86 -21.22 -16.17
C ALA A 314 16.53 -22.68 -16.44
N ILE A 315 16.43 -23.50 -15.39
CA ILE A 315 16.18 -24.94 -15.48
C ILE A 315 14.91 -25.24 -14.70
N LEU A 316 13.90 -25.73 -15.41
CA LEU A 316 12.68 -26.29 -14.85
C LEU A 316 12.85 -27.80 -14.70
N THR A 317 12.65 -28.31 -13.49
CA THR A 317 12.68 -29.76 -13.21
C THR A 317 11.26 -30.25 -12.93
N GLY A 318 10.87 -31.31 -13.62
CA GLY A 318 9.52 -31.85 -13.59
C GLY A 318 9.43 -33.20 -12.87
N ALA A 319 8.23 -33.56 -12.43
CA ALA A 319 7.98 -34.86 -11.81
C ALA A 319 8.15 -36.04 -12.79
N ASN A 320 7.96 -35.81 -14.09
CA ASN A 320 8.13 -36.83 -15.14
C ASN A 320 8.49 -36.23 -16.51
N PRO A 321 9.00 -37.03 -17.46
CA PRO A 321 9.37 -36.56 -18.79
C PRO A 321 8.20 -36.05 -19.65
N GLN A 322 6.97 -36.55 -19.44
CA GLN A 322 5.79 -36.16 -20.22
C GLN A 322 5.35 -34.72 -19.90
N PHE A 323 5.41 -34.35 -18.62
CA PHE A 323 5.19 -32.98 -18.17
C PHE A 323 6.20 -32.02 -18.80
N ILE A 324 7.48 -32.41 -18.87
CA ILE A 324 8.53 -31.61 -19.50
C ILE A 324 8.28 -31.44 -21.01
N ASP A 325 7.78 -32.48 -21.69
CA ASP A 325 7.42 -32.39 -23.11
C ASP A 325 6.25 -31.41 -23.33
N ALA A 326 5.23 -31.45 -22.47
CA ALA A 326 4.12 -30.50 -22.51
C ALA A 326 4.59 -29.06 -22.20
N ALA A 327 5.39 -28.87 -21.15
CA ALA A 327 5.94 -27.58 -20.76
C ALA A 327 6.83 -26.99 -21.87
N GLN A 328 7.64 -27.81 -22.54
CA GLN A 328 8.46 -27.37 -23.68
C GLN A 328 7.60 -26.88 -24.84
N ALA A 329 6.55 -27.62 -25.21
CA ALA A 329 5.65 -27.22 -26.30
C ALA A 329 4.97 -25.87 -26.00
N THR A 330 4.46 -25.71 -24.79
CA THR A 330 3.80 -24.48 -24.34
C THR A 330 4.78 -23.29 -24.28
N ILE A 331 5.95 -23.49 -23.66
CA ILE A 331 6.97 -22.44 -23.55
C ILE A 331 7.49 -22.04 -24.93
N ASN A 332 7.69 -23.00 -25.86
CA ASN A 332 8.07 -22.68 -27.24
C ASN A 332 7.01 -21.81 -27.94
N GLN A 333 5.73 -22.17 -27.82
CA GLN A 333 4.64 -21.39 -28.40
C GLN A 333 4.61 -19.96 -27.83
N HIS A 334 4.73 -19.82 -26.52
CA HIS A 334 4.80 -18.51 -25.86
C HIS A 334 6.06 -17.73 -26.24
N LEU A 335 7.21 -18.40 -26.38
CA LEU A 335 8.44 -17.77 -26.80
C LEU A 335 8.35 -17.23 -28.23
N GLU A 336 7.77 -17.96 -29.17
CA GLU A 336 7.59 -17.49 -30.55
C GLU A 336 6.61 -16.30 -30.60
N ASN A 337 5.50 -16.35 -29.86
CA ASN A 337 4.61 -15.20 -29.70
C ASN A 337 5.32 -14.00 -29.06
N THR A 338 6.20 -14.27 -28.09
CA THR A 338 7.01 -13.25 -27.40
C THR A 338 8.01 -12.62 -28.35
N LYS A 339 8.74 -13.39 -29.15
CA LYS A 339 9.69 -12.85 -30.15
C LYS A 339 9.01 -11.88 -31.12
N ASN A 340 7.80 -12.22 -31.58
CA ASN A 340 7.03 -11.38 -32.49
C ASN A 340 6.54 -10.07 -31.85
N THR A 341 6.24 -10.09 -30.55
CA THR A 341 5.71 -8.92 -29.83
C THR A 341 6.83 -8.08 -29.20
N VAL A 342 7.95 -8.69 -28.79
CA VAL A 342 9.13 -7.99 -28.24
C VAL A 342 9.74 -7.04 -29.27
N ALA A 343 9.78 -7.41 -30.54
CA ALA A 343 10.25 -6.53 -31.60
C ALA A 343 9.46 -5.21 -31.66
N LYS A 344 8.20 -5.21 -31.22
CA LYS A 344 7.33 -4.03 -31.17
C LYS A 344 7.42 -3.30 -29.83
N ASP A 345 7.35 -4.03 -28.71
CA ASP A 345 7.16 -3.42 -27.39
C ASP A 345 8.49 -3.17 -26.64
N TRP A 346 9.55 -3.92 -26.97
CA TRP A 346 10.88 -3.88 -26.34
C TRP A 346 12.01 -4.19 -27.35
N PRO A 347 12.16 -3.40 -28.43
CA PRO A 347 13.07 -3.72 -29.54
C PRO A 347 14.52 -3.93 -29.11
N GLU A 348 14.99 -3.23 -28.06
CA GLU A 348 16.33 -3.38 -27.50
C GLU A 348 16.60 -4.77 -26.90
N THR A 349 15.55 -5.48 -26.49
CA THR A 349 15.65 -6.85 -25.95
C THR A 349 15.50 -7.93 -27.01
N GLN A 350 15.11 -7.57 -28.24
CA GLN A 350 14.85 -8.55 -29.31
C GLN A 350 16.04 -9.50 -29.52
N SER A 351 17.26 -8.95 -29.60
CA SER A 351 18.48 -9.76 -29.75
C SER A 351 18.71 -10.75 -28.61
N ILE A 352 18.18 -10.48 -27.40
CA ILE A 352 18.29 -11.34 -26.22
C ILE A 352 17.31 -12.52 -26.36
N TYR A 353 16.07 -12.25 -26.77
CA TYR A 353 15.07 -13.30 -27.03
C TYR A 353 15.41 -14.17 -28.26
N GLU A 354 16.07 -13.61 -29.26
CA GLU A 354 16.62 -14.37 -30.41
C GLU A 354 17.76 -15.32 -29.99
N ARG A 355 18.54 -14.94 -28.97
CA ARG A 355 19.61 -15.76 -28.39
C ARG A 355 19.10 -16.81 -27.40
N LEU A 356 17.83 -16.74 -26.97
CA LEU A 356 17.24 -17.69 -26.04
C LEU A 356 17.11 -19.07 -26.70
N LYS A 357 17.73 -20.08 -26.10
CA LYS A 357 17.66 -21.48 -26.53
C LYS A 357 16.93 -22.31 -25.50
N LEU A 358 16.04 -23.19 -25.97
CA LEU A 358 15.34 -24.16 -25.14
C LEU A 358 15.86 -25.56 -25.45
N ASP A 359 16.50 -26.17 -24.46
CA ASP A 359 17.04 -27.51 -24.52
C ASP A 359 16.29 -28.44 -23.56
N ARG A 360 15.91 -29.62 -24.04
CA ARG A 360 15.31 -30.68 -23.22
C ARG A 360 16.35 -31.73 -22.86
N ARG A 361 16.38 -32.15 -21.60
CA ARG A 361 17.15 -33.31 -21.13
C ARG A 361 16.36 -34.10 -20.08
N GLU A 362 15.92 -35.31 -20.44
CA GLU A 362 15.18 -36.21 -19.53
C GLU A 362 14.00 -35.51 -18.81
N GLN A 363 14.16 -35.19 -17.53
CA GLN A 363 13.18 -34.53 -16.65
C GLN A 363 13.47 -33.02 -16.44
N GLN A 364 14.32 -32.44 -17.28
CA GLN A 364 14.74 -31.04 -17.20
C GLN A 364 14.45 -30.31 -18.51
N LEU A 365 13.85 -29.14 -18.40
CA LEU A 365 13.77 -28.15 -19.47
C LEU A 365 14.69 -26.99 -19.14
N ARG A 366 15.61 -26.65 -20.04
CA ARG A 366 16.62 -25.61 -19.84
C ARG A 366 16.43 -24.49 -20.84
N ALA A 367 16.25 -23.27 -20.35
CA ALA A 367 16.36 -22.04 -21.12
C ALA A 367 17.75 -21.43 -20.91
N GLN A 368 18.46 -21.14 -22.00
CA GLN A 368 19.80 -20.55 -21.98
C GLN A 368 19.81 -19.24 -22.76
N VAL A 369 20.45 -18.21 -22.21
CA VAL A 369 20.72 -16.95 -22.92
C VAL A 369 22.15 -16.47 -22.65
N PHE A 370 22.78 -15.89 -23.67
CA PHE A 370 24.17 -15.43 -23.62
C PHE A 370 24.21 -13.90 -23.67
N PHE A 371 24.83 -13.31 -22.66
CA PHE A 371 25.09 -11.87 -22.56
C PHE A 371 26.55 -11.56 -22.91
N ASP A 372 26.76 -10.47 -23.65
CA ASP A 372 28.08 -10.03 -24.14
C ASP A 372 28.72 -8.98 -23.21
N ALA A 373 29.68 -8.17 -23.66
CA ALA A 373 30.35 -7.17 -22.82
C ALA A 373 29.40 -6.12 -22.17
N GLN A 374 28.14 -5.99 -22.61
CA GLN A 374 27.12 -5.09 -22.04
C GLN A 374 26.17 -5.80 -21.05
N VAL A 375 26.62 -6.87 -20.36
CA VAL A 375 25.75 -7.73 -19.53
C VAL A 375 24.86 -6.95 -18.57
N GLN A 376 25.37 -5.95 -17.85
CA GLN A 376 24.58 -5.23 -16.85
C GLN A 376 23.34 -4.57 -17.46
N THR A 377 23.53 -3.81 -18.54
CA THR A 377 22.43 -3.14 -19.24
C THR A 377 21.49 -4.16 -19.88
N GLN A 378 22.03 -5.20 -20.51
CA GLN A 378 21.21 -6.23 -21.17
C GLN A 378 20.38 -7.06 -20.18
N LEU A 379 20.95 -7.42 -19.03
CA LEU A 379 20.27 -8.22 -18.00
C LEU A 379 19.16 -7.41 -17.32
N HIS A 380 19.42 -6.15 -17.01
CA HIS A 380 18.40 -5.23 -16.51
C HIS A 380 17.23 -5.14 -17.51
N LEU A 381 17.51 -4.73 -18.76
CA LEU A 381 16.50 -4.60 -19.81
C LEU A 381 15.69 -5.88 -20.03
N TRP A 382 16.35 -7.03 -20.06
CA TRP A 382 15.70 -8.33 -20.25
C TRP A 382 14.82 -8.74 -19.07
N SER A 383 15.27 -8.50 -17.84
CA SER A 383 14.48 -8.80 -16.64
C SER A 383 13.21 -7.95 -16.56
N SER A 384 13.32 -6.64 -16.81
CA SER A 384 12.18 -5.73 -16.86
C SER A 384 11.20 -6.12 -17.97
N SER A 385 11.68 -6.50 -19.16
CA SER A 385 10.82 -6.92 -20.27
C SER A 385 10.07 -8.21 -20.01
N LEU A 386 10.73 -9.21 -19.39
CA LEU A 386 10.13 -10.50 -19.05
C LEU A 386 8.99 -10.34 -18.04
N LEU A 387 9.26 -9.63 -16.94
CA LEU A 387 8.30 -9.46 -15.84
C LEU A 387 7.06 -8.69 -16.29
N THR A 388 7.27 -7.62 -17.05
CA THR A 388 6.16 -6.82 -17.60
C THR A 388 5.17 -7.65 -18.41
N ARG A 389 5.66 -8.68 -19.12
CA ARG A 389 4.82 -9.57 -19.94
C ARG A 389 4.10 -10.62 -19.11
N VAL A 390 4.78 -11.20 -18.12
CA VAL A 390 4.20 -12.18 -17.18
C VAL A 390 3.16 -11.54 -16.25
N PHE A 391 3.12 -10.22 -16.15
CA PHE A 391 2.13 -9.51 -15.36
C PHE A 391 1.30 -8.52 -16.18
N ALA A 392 1.35 -8.61 -17.51
CA ALA A 392 0.51 -7.81 -18.39
C ALA A 392 -0.96 -8.21 -18.17
N MET A 393 -1.83 -7.22 -17.95
CA MET A 393 -3.25 -7.49 -17.79
C MET A 393 -3.87 -7.90 -19.13
N PRO A 394 -4.73 -8.94 -19.16
CA PRO A 394 -5.45 -9.31 -20.37
C PRO A 394 -6.27 -8.13 -20.88
N GLU A 395 -6.27 -7.95 -22.20
CA GLU A 395 -7.12 -6.93 -22.83
C GLU A 395 -8.60 -7.31 -22.64
N PRO A 396 -9.47 -6.37 -22.24
CA PRO A 396 -10.90 -6.58 -22.24
C PRO A 396 -11.36 -6.82 -23.68
N ALA A 397 -12.39 -7.65 -23.84
CA ALA A 397 -12.98 -7.89 -25.15
C ALA A 397 -13.41 -6.55 -25.77
N VAL A 398 -13.00 -6.31 -27.01
CA VAL A 398 -13.32 -5.12 -27.79
C VAL A 398 -14.84 -5.04 -27.96
N ALA A 399 -15.51 -4.21 -27.16
CA ALA A 399 -16.85 -3.73 -27.49
C ALA A 399 -16.71 -2.57 -28.49
N ASP A 400 -17.71 -2.33 -29.33
CA ASP A 400 -17.79 -1.10 -30.13
C ASP A 400 -17.93 0.09 -29.16
N ILE A 401 -16.79 0.63 -28.73
CA ILE A 401 -16.74 1.77 -27.82
C ILE A 401 -16.98 3.03 -28.66
N GLN A 402 -18.10 3.70 -28.41
CA GLN A 402 -18.36 5.02 -28.96
C GLN A 402 -17.31 6.00 -28.42
N GLU A 403 -16.64 6.73 -29.30
CA GLU A 403 -15.63 7.72 -28.92
C GLU A 403 -16.25 8.83 -28.06
N GLN A 404 -15.63 9.13 -26.92
CA GLN A 404 -16.05 10.18 -26.00
C GLN A 404 -14.86 11.07 -25.65
N ILE A 405 -15.04 12.38 -25.79
CA ILE A 405 -14.03 13.40 -25.54
C ILE A 405 -14.16 13.92 -24.10
N ASP A 406 -13.03 14.16 -23.44
CA ASP A 406 -12.99 14.92 -22.19
C ASP A 406 -13.16 16.41 -22.50
N GLU A 407 -14.37 16.93 -22.29
CA GLU A 407 -14.73 18.32 -22.54
C GLU A 407 -14.15 19.31 -21.50
N LYS A 408 -13.59 18.82 -20.38
CA LYS A 408 -13.05 19.66 -19.31
C LYS A 408 -11.71 19.10 -18.78
N PRO A 409 -10.68 19.05 -19.63
CA PRO A 409 -9.39 18.50 -19.24
C PRO A 409 -8.74 19.33 -18.13
N ARG A 410 -7.97 18.66 -17.25
CA ARG A 410 -7.14 19.34 -16.25
C ARG A 410 -6.09 20.20 -16.94
N LEU A 411 -5.95 21.44 -16.49
CA LEU A 411 -4.98 22.39 -17.01
C LEU A 411 -3.74 22.45 -16.11
N PHE A 412 -2.57 22.34 -16.73
CA PHE A 412 -1.28 22.50 -16.06
C PHE A 412 -0.56 23.73 -16.62
N THR A 413 -0.08 24.63 -15.77
CA THR A 413 0.47 25.93 -16.20
C THR A 413 1.73 26.27 -15.42
N ASN A 414 2.65 27.03 -16.02
CA ASN A 414 3.77 27.58 -15.25
C ASN A 414 3.24 28.59 -14.23
N LEU A 415 3.78 28.55 -13.02
CA LEU A 415 3.35 29.37 -11.89
C LEU A 415 4.47 30.26 -11.40
N GLU A 416 4.11 31.47 -11.00
CA GLU A 416 4.96 32.33 -10.19
C GLU A 416 4.89 31.90 -8.70
N LYS A 417 5.99 32.07 -7.97
CA LYS A 417 6.22 31.51 -6.61
C LYS A 417 5.12 31.82 -5.56
N ASN A 418 4.41 32.94 -5.69
CA ASN A 418 3.42 33.42 -4.71
C ASN A 418 1.97 33.37 -5.23
N SER A 419 1.63 32.40 -6.08
CA SER A 419 0.33 32.35 -6.76
C SER A 419 -0.77 31.57 -6.04
N LEU A 420 -0.49 30.96 -4.88
CA LEU A 420 -1.47 30.14 -4.16
C LEU A 420 -2.43 31.03 -3.38
N LEU A 421 -3.73 30.80 -3.60
CA LEU A 421 -4.80 31.43 -2.85
C LEU A 421 -4.87 30.82 -1.46
N ASP A 422 -5.01 31.67 -0.44
CA ASP A 422 -5.29 31.19 0.92
C ASP A 422 -6.59 30.40 0.97
N PHE A 423 -6.68 29.43 1.88
CA PHE A 423 -7.87 28.61 2.06
C PHE A 423 -9.11 29.47 2.29
N SER A 424 -8.99 30.55 3.08
CA SER A 424 -10.07 31.48 3.39
C SER A 424 -10.56 32.31 2.19
N ALA A 425 -9.74 32.43 1.13
CA ALA A 425 -10.15 33.11 -0.10
C ALA A 425 -11.08 32.23 -0.96
N ASN A 426 -11.04 30.91 -0.77
CA ASN A 426 -12.02 30.02 -1.34
C ASN A 426 -13.33 30.12 -0.52
N LYS A 427 -14.45 30.43 -1.17
CA LYS A 427 -15.77 30.20 -0.55
C LYS A 427 -15.81 28.74 -0.10
N HIS A 428 -16.37 28.41 1.07
CA HIS A 428 -16.44 27.02 1.55
C HIS A 428 -17.10 26.09 0.50
N MET A 429 -16.28 25.46 -0.34
CA MET A 429 -16.73 24.67 -1.50
C MET A 429 -17.20 23.28 -1.06
N ASN A 430 -16.68 22.81 0.07
CA ASN A 430 -17.11 21.57 0.73
C ASN A 430 -17.84 21.90 2.04
N PRO A 431 -19.18 21.76 2.11
CA PRO A 431 -19.95 22.05 3.32
C PRO A 431 -19.74 20.99 4.42
N SER A 432 -19.19 19.82 4.10
CA SER A 432 -18.90 18.77 5.09
C SER A 432 -17.63 19.04 5.89
N PHE A 433 -16.74 19.90 5.40
CA PHE A 433 -15.48 20.23 6.06
C PHE A 433 -15.52 21.65 6.64
N ILE A 434 -15.29 21.76 7.95
CA ILE A 434 -15.25 23.03 8.67
C ILE A 434 -13.82 23.23 9.21
N ALA A 435 -13.07 24.11 8.56
CA ALA A 435 -11.73 24.47 9.00
C ALA A 435 -11.79 25.27 10.31
N GLN A 436 -11.00 24.86 11.29
CA GLN A 436 -10.81 25.56 12.57
C GLN A 436 -9.61 26.50 12.53
N THR A 437 -8.62 26.17 11.69
CA THR A 437 -7.51 27.02 11.35
C THR A 437 -7.17 26.85 9.87
N SER A 438 -6.44 27.81 9.31
CA SER A 438 -5.96 27.74 7.93
C SER A 438 -4.53 28.22 7.86
N VAL A 439 -3.72 27.55 7.04
CA VAL A 439 -2.34 27.93 6.76
C VAL A 439 -2.10 27.86 5.25
N GLY A 440 -1.84 29.03 4.64
CA GLY A 440 -1.78 29.15 3.18
C GLY A 440 -3.05 28.57 2.54
N PRO A 441 -2.92 27.69 1.52
CA PRO A 441 -4.07 27.13 0.81
C PRO A 441 -4.79 26.00 1.56
N PHE A 442 -4.31 25.61 2.75
CA PHE A 442 -4.84 24.47 3.51
C PHE A 442 -5.71 24.90 4.69
N GLY A 443 -6.87 24.27 4.82
CA GLY A 443 -7.72 24.31 6.01
C GLY A 443 -7.49 23.05 6.85
N LEU A 444 -7.51 23.21 8.17
CA LEU A 444 -7.29 22.15 9.14
C LEU A 444 -8.41 22.16 10.20
N GLY A 445 -8.87 20.99 10.63
CA GLY A 445 -9.86 20.87 11.69
C GLY A 445 -9.92 19.48 12.32
N ILE A 446 -10.29 19.40 13.59
CA ILE A 446 -10.57 18.13 14.26
C ILE A 446 -11.93 17.63 13.80
N SER A 447 -12.00 16.49 13.12
CA SER A 447 -13.27 15.89 12.71
C SER A 447 -13.89 15.04 13.81
N SER A 448 -13.05 14.31 14.56
CA SER A 448 -13.49 13.46 15.66
C SER A 448 -12.47 13.31 16.78
N ILE A 449 -12.99 12.97 17.96
CA ILE A 449 -12.24 12.45 19.11
C ILE A 449 -12.91 11.14 19.50
N GLU A 450 -12.12 10.08 19.66
CA GLU A 450 -12.60 8.73 19.97
C GLU A 450 -11.83 8.10 21.12
N ALA A 451 -12.53 7.37 21.98
CA ALA A 451 -11.94 6.54 23.02
C ALA A 451 -11.80 5.12 22.48
N THR A 452 -10.56 4.66 22.28
CA THR A 452 -10.23 3.32 21.80
C THR A 452 -9.70 2.45 22.95
N ALA A 453 -9.46 1.17 22.68
CA ALA A 453 -8.81 0.28 23.66
C ALA A 453 -7.37 0.69 23.96
N GLN A 454 -6.71 1.40 23.03
CA GLN A 454 -5.32 1.83 23.10
C GLN A 454 -5.15 3.26 23.63
N GLY A 455 -6.23 3.99 23.91
CA GLY A 455 -6.17 5.35 24.41
C GLY A 455 -7.19 6.29 23.76
N THR A 456 -6.90 7.58 23.77
CA THR A 456 -7.73 8.58 23.08
C THR A 456 -7.15 8.87 21.70
N GLN A 457 -7.96 8.77 20.66
CA GLN A 457 -7.60 9.07 19.28
C GLN A 457 -8.24 10.38 18.83
N ILE A 458 -7.45 11.25 18.21
CA ILE A 458 -7.91 12.49 17.58
C ILE A 458 -7.77 12.35 16.07
N THR A 459 -8.81 12.69 15.31
CA THR A 459 -8.74 12.74 13.85
C THR A 459 -8.60 14.19 13.40
N LEU A 460 -7.45 14.52 12.81
CA LEU A 460 -7.14 15.83 12.24
C LEU A 460 -7.34 15.78 10.72
N ASP A 461 -8.37 16.45 10.23
CA ASP A 461 -8.65 16.58 8.81
C ASP A 461 -7.91 17.79 8.22
N ALA A 462 -7.43 17.63 7.00
CA ALA A 462 -6.84 18.68 6.19
C ALA A 462 -7.49 18.70 4.81
N SER A 463 -7.78 19.89 4.30
CA SER A 463 -8.35 20.06 2.97
C SER A 463 -7.82 21.30 2.26
N ALA A 464 -7.74 21.24 0.94
CA ALA A 464 -7.49 22.39 0.08
C ALA A 464 -8.32 22.31 -1.19
N PHE A 465 -8.54 23.46 -1.83
CA PHE A 465 -9.35 23.58 -3.05
C PHE A 465 -8.56 24.24 -4.17
N ASN A 466 -8.72 23.71 -5.37
CA ASN A 466 -8.15 24.24 -6.61
C ASN A 466 -6.64 24.49 -6.54
N LEU A 467 -5.92 23.60 -5.87
CA LEU A 467 -4.45 23.62 -5.90
C LEU A 467 -3.99 23.44 -7.36
N PRO A 468 -3.15 24.35 -7.88
CA PRO A 468 -2.73 24.30 -9.27
C PRO A 468 -1.73 23.15 -9.47
N ASN A 469 -1.70 22.62 -10.70
CA ASN A 469 -0.77 21.58 -11.14
C ASN A 469 -0.76 20.29 -10.30
N MET A 470 -1.86 19.97 -9.60
CA MET A 470 -1.95 18.69 -8.90
C MET A 470 -2.00 17.53 -9.89
N GLY A 471 -0.96 16.69 -9.84
CA GLY A 471 -0.94 15.44 -10.57
C GLY A 471 -1.98 14.44 -10.07
N LYS A 472 -2.37 13.49 -10.93
CA LYS A 472 -3.18 12.33 -10.51
C LYS A 472 -2.35 11.30 -9.74
N GLU A 473 -1.02 11.36 -9.87
CA GLU A 473 -0.06 10.35 -9.37
C GLU A 473 0.76 10.82 -8.16
N ALA A 474 0.72 12.10 -7.79
CA ALA A 474 1.67 12.67 -6.83
C ALA A 474 1.11 12.71 -5.39
N GLU A 475 1.87 12.16 -4.43
CA GLU A 475 1.75 12.48 -3.01
C GLU A 475 2.30 13.89 -2.71
N ALA A 476 1.76 14.90 -3.40
CA ALA A 476 2.32 16.24 -3.39
C ALA A 476 2.16 16.93 -2.02
N VAL A 477 1.20 16.50 -1.20
CA VAL A 477 0.88 17.12 0.08
C VAL A 477 1.07 16.12 1.21
N ARG A 478 1.82 16.52 2.23
CA ARG A 478 2.14 15.70 3.40
C ARG A 478 1.87 16.47 4.69
N LEU A 479 1.25 15.80 5.66
CA LEU A 479 0.90 16.34 6.97
C LEU A 479 1.74 15.68 8.05
N ARG A 480 2.41 16.48 8.88
CA ARG A 480 3.23 15.99 9.99
C ARG A 480 2.93 16.75 11.28
N ILE A 481 2.77 16.02 12.38
CA ILE A 481 2.70 16.63 13.72
C ILE A 481 4.12 16.83 14.24
N THR A 482 4.42 18.07 14.62
CA THR A 482 5.73 18.44 15.16
C THR A 482 5.72 18.43 16.68
N ASP A 483 4.60 18.76 17.32
CA ASP A 483 4.48 18.70 18.77
C ASP A 483 3.02 18.69 19.25
N ILE A 484 2.81 18.23 20.47
CA ILE A 484 1.55 18.44 21.21
C ILE A 484 1.95 19.15 22.50
N VAL A 485 1.40 20.33 22.75
CA VAL A 485 1.77 21.19 23.88
C VAL A 485 0.60 21.41 24.83
N ASP A 486 0.90 21.69 26.08
CA ASP A 486 -0.09 22.10 27.09
C ASP A 486 -0.53 23.57 26.92
N HIS A 487 -1.40 24.03 27.82
CA HIS A 487 -1.89 25.41 27.85
C HIS A 487 -0.80 26.46 28.20
N GLN A 488 0.39 26.01 28.60
CA GLN A 488 1.57 26.82 28.89
C GLN A 488 2.65 26.71 27.78
N ASP A 489 2.32 26.08 26.66
CA ASP A 489 3.20 25.83 25.52
C ASP A 489 4.37 24.84 25.81
N GLN A 490 4.25 24.03 26.86
CA GLN A 490 5.22 22.97 27.17
C GLN A 490 4.87 21.68 26.43
N SER A 491 5.88 21.02 25.83
CA SER A 491 5.68 19.76 25.11
C SER A 491 5.19 18.66 26.05
N LEU A 492 4.10 18.01 25.64
CA LEU A 492 3.53 16.83 26.29
C LEU A 492 4.12 15.53 25.71
N LEU A 493 4.87 15.60 24.60
CA LEU A 493 5.54 14.45 23.98
C LEU A 493 6.93 14.25 24.62
N THR A 494 7.23 13.03 25.05
CA THR A 494 8.45 12.72 25.83
C THR A 494 9.71 12.59 24.97
N THR A 495 9.58 12.29 23.67
CA THR A 495 10.71 12.12 22.75
C THR A 495 10.62 13.06 21.55
N SER A 496 11.79 13.54 21.10
CA SER A 496 11.92 14.32 19.87
C SER A 496 11.93 13.48 18.59
N THR A 497 12.03 12.14 18.71
CA THR A 497 12.04 11.17 17.60
C THR A 497 10.73 10.38 17.54
N CYS A 498 10.54 9.59 16.46
CA CYS A 498 9.45 8.63 16.33
C CYS A 498 9.19 7.88 17.64
N ASP A 499 7.99 8.03 18.18
CA ASP A 499 7.50 7.30 19.35
C ASP A 499 6.62 6.12 18.91
N ALA A 500 6.39 5.19 19.83
CA ALA A 500 5.54 4.02 19.57
C ALA A 500 4.08 4.39 19.25
N SER A 501 3.64 5.60 19.60
CA SER A 501 2.31 6.12 19.27
C SER A 501 2.17 6.57 17.82
N GLY A 502 3.27 6.74 17.08
CA GLY A 502 3.23 7.16 15.67
C GLY A 502 2.72 8.59 15.45
N VAL A 503 2.63 9.41 16.52
CA VAL A 503 2.06 10.77 16.47
C VAL A 503 2.78 11.62 15.43
N ARG A 504 4.12 11.54 15.41
CA ARG A 504 5.01 12.31 14.52
C ARG A 504 5.14 11.73 13.11
N ARG A 505 4.50 10.60 12.79
CA ARG A 505 4.50 9.98 11.44
C ARG A 505 3.98 10.97 10.40
N THR A 506 4.57 11.00 9.22
CA THR A 506 4.03 11.79 8.11
C THR A 506 2.88 11.07 7.43
N GLU A 507 1.77 11.77 7.17
CA GLU A 507 0.60 11.24 6.49
C GLU A 507 0.41 11.95 5.13
N PRO A 508 0.26 11.23 4.00
CA PRO A 508 -0.08 11.85 2.73
C PRO A 508 -1.52 12.36 2.74
N ILE A 509 -1.75 13.56 2.23
CA ILE A 509 -3.08 14.09 1.92
C ILE A 509 -3.27 13.87 0.42
N ASN A 510 -3.95 12.79 0.03
CA ASN A 510 -3.96 12.33 -1.36
C ASN A 510 -5.35 11.97 -1.92
N LEU A 511 -6.43 12.15 -1.15
CA LEU A 511 -7.79 11.95 -1.69
C LEU A 511 -8.19 13.17 -2.51
N VAL A 512 -7.87 13.11 -3.81
CA VAL A 512 -8.29 14.10 -4.81
C VAL A 512 -9.68 13.75 -5.30
N TYR A 513 -10.61 14.70 -5.21
CA TYR A 513 -12.00 14.53 -5.65
C TYR A 513 -12.49 15.75 -6.40
N GLU A 514 -13.47 15.55 -7.27
CA GLU A 514 -14.12 16.63 -8.02
C GLU A 514 -15.49 16.89 -7.39
N GLY A 515 -15.78 18.17 -7.12
CA GLY A 515 -17.01 18.61 -6.49
C GLY A 515 -17.68 19.73 -7.26
N ALA A 516 -18.89 20.06 -6.86
CA ALA A 516 -19.61 21.20 -7.38
C ALA A 516 -20.31 21.95 -6.24
N PHE A 517 -20.34 23.27 -6.32
CA PHE A 517 -21.08 24.13 -5.41
C PHE A 517 -21.90 25.14 -6.20
N PHE A 518 -22.97 25.66 -5.57
CA PHE A 518 -23.77 26.72 -6.18
C PHE A 518 -23.21 28.08 -5.77
N ASP A 519 -22.85 28.90 -6.77
CA ASP A 519 -22.53 30.30 -6.57
C ASP A 519 -23.47 31.15 -7.42
N GLN A 520 -24.20 32.07 -6.78
CA GLN A 520 -25.15 32.97 -7.46
C GLN A 520 -26.14 32.25 -8.40
N GLY A 521 -26.58 31.04 -8.03
CA GLY A 521 -27.51 30.22 -8.82
C GLY A 521 -26.88 29.45 -9.98
N GLN A 522 -25.55 29.52 -10.15
CA GLN A 522 -24.80 28.72 -11.12
C GLN A 522 -23.98 27.64 -10.43
N VAL A 523 -23.93 26.46 -11.04
CA VAL A 523 -23.08 25.35 -10.57
C VAL A 523 -21.64 25.62 -10.99
N GLN A 524 -20.73 25.76 -10.02
CA GLN A 524 -19.29 25.86 -10.24
C GLN A 524 -18.63 24.56 -9.80
N SER A 525 -17.83 23.97 -10.70
CA SER A 525 -17.00 22.80 -10.39
C SER A 525 -15.71 23.21 -9.69
N TYR A 526 -15.21 22.37 -8.79
CA TYR A 526 -13.92 22.55 -8.13
C TYR A 526 -13.19 21.22 -7.97
N LEU A 527 -11.88 21.30 -7.82
CA LEU A 527 -11.04 20.15 -7.45
C LEU A 527 -10.69 20.27 -5.97
N GLY A 528 -11.10 19.29 -5.17
CA GLY A 528 -10.76 19.20 -3.76
C GLY A 528 -9.63 18.21 -3.54
N ILE A 529 -8.78 18.49 -2.55
CA ILE A 529 -7.94 17.48 -1.92
C ILE A 529 -8.32 17.40 -0.44
N GLN A 530 -8.40 16.19 0.08
CA GLN A 530 -8.65 15.95 1.49
C GLN A 530 -7.83 14.78 2.00
N GLY A 531 -7.60 14.76 3.30
CA GLY A 531 -6.90 13.71 4.00
C GLY A 531 -7.08 13.89 5.49
N ALA A 532 -6.87 12.82 6.25
CA ALA A 532 -7.00 12.85 7.69
C ALA A 532 -5.79 12.17 8.30
N LYS A 533 -5.29 12.72 9.40
CA LYS A 533 -4.28 12.09 10.25
C LYS A 533 -4.93 11.68 11.56
N GLN A 534 -4.88 10.39 11.86
CA GLN A 534 -5.25 9.86 13.16
C GLN A 534 -4.07 9.98 14.12
N ILE A 535 -4.33 10.58 15.28
CA ILE A 535 -3.34 10.85 16.33
C ILE A 535 -3.78 10.07 17.56
N LEU A 536 -3.14 8.93 17.81
CA LEU A 536 -3.33 8.20 19.06
C LEU A 536 -2.51 8.90 20.16
N LEU A 537 -3.19 9.45 21.16
CA LEU A 537 -2.54 10.09 22.30
C LEU A 537 -1.91 9.02 23.21
N PRO A 538 -0.65 9.20 23.65
CA PRO A 538 -0.08 8.40 24.72
C PRO A 538 -0.95 8.45 25.99
N ASP A 539 -1.02 7.34 26.73
CA ASP A 539 -1.82 7.21 27.97
C ASP A 539 -1.52 8.29 29.03
N SER A 540 -0.33 8.88 29.00
CA SER A 540 0.07 9.96 29.90
C SER A 540 -0.56 11.32 29.55
N ILE A 541 -1.11 11.48 28.34
CA ILE A 541 -1.63 12.75 27.83
C ILE A 541 -3.15 12.76 27.93
N ASN A 542 -3.69 13.60 28.81
CA ASN A 542 -5.13 13.85 28.87
C ASN A 542 -5.53 14.91 27.85
N ILE A 543 -6.58 14.68 27.07
CA ILE A 543 -7.09 15.64 26.09
C ILE A 543 -7.36 17.04 26.68
N ALA A 544 -7.82 17.13 27.93
CA ALA A 544 -8.08 18.41 28.60
C ALA A 544 -6.80 19.22 28.87
N SER A 545 -5.64 18.56 28.95
CA SER A 545 -4.34 19.21 29.18
C SER A 545 -3.73 19.81 27.93
N ILE A 546 -4.18 19.39 26.74
CA ILE A 546 -3.64 19.86 25.47
C ILE A 546 -4.09 21.31 25.23
N GLY A 547 -3.12 22.21 25.09
CA GLY A 547 -3.32 23.59 24.69
C GLY A 547 -3.30 23.75 23.17
N ALA A 548 -2.41 23.04 22.46
CA ALA A 548 -2.37 23.05 21.00
C ALA A 548 -1.72 21.80 20.39
N ILE A 549 -2.13 21.48 19.17
CA ILE A 549 -1.44 20.54 18.27
C ILE A 549 -0.66 21.36 17.25
N LYS A 550 0.67 21.20 17.22
CA LYS A 550 1.57 21.88 16.28
C LYS A 550 2.02 20.92 15.20
N GLY A 551 2.16 21.43 13.98
CA GLY A 551 2.59 20.63 12.86
C GLY A 551 3.01 21.46 11.66
N GLU A 552 3.23 20.77 10.56
CA GLU A 552 3.49 21.37 9.27
C GLU A 552 2.81 20.58 8.16
N ILE A 553 2.37 21.32 7.13
CA ILE A 553 1.98 20.74 5.85
C ILE A 553 3.10 21.05 4.86
N GLU A 554 3.70 20.01 4.30
CA GLU A 554 4.66 20.11 3.22
C GLU A 554 3.93 19.94 1.89
N TYR A 555 4.07 20.91 0.99
CA TYR A 555 3.52 20.87 -0.36
C TYR A 555 4.63 20.95 -1.40
N ALA A 556 4.80 19.90 -2.17
CA ALA A 556 5.66 19.84 -3.35
C ALA A 556 4.92 20.47 -4.54
N LEU A 557 5.08 21.79 -4.74
CA LEU A 557 4.39 22.55 -5.79
C LEU A 557 5.15 22.48 -7.13
N PRO A 558 4.55 21.93 -8.20
CA PRO A 558 5.11 22.05 -9.56
C PRO A 558 4.97 23.49 -10.07
N THR A 559 6.09 24.20 -10.26
CA THR A 559 6.10 25.60 -10.72
C THR A 559 6.40 25.74 -12.21
N GLU A 560 7.17 24.82 -12.78
CA GLU A 560 7.44 24.76 -14.22
C GLU A 560 6.96 23.41 -14.76
N ILE A 561 6.23 23.45 -15.87
CA ILE A 561 5.60 22.29 -16.51
C ILE A 561 6.21 22.08 -17.88
N GLU A 562 6.57 20.83 -18.15
CA GLU A 562 7.05 20.38 -19.45
C GLU A 562 6.05 19.36 -20.03
N ARG A 563 5.82 19.46 -21.34
CA ARG A 563 4.86 18.62 -22.07
C ARG A 563 5.55 17.98 -23.24
N ILE A 564 5.43 16.67 -23.35
CA ILE A 564 6.02 15.92 -24.45
C ILE A 564 4.92 15.12 -25.13
N THR A 565 4.69 15.44 -26.40
CA THR A 565 3.72 14.75 -27.24
C THR A 565 4.40 13.63 -28.01
N LEU A 566 3.86 12.42 -27.91
CA LEU A 566 4.27 11.27 -28.72
C LEU A 566 3.12 10.87 -29.63
N GLN A 567 3.45 10.57 -30.88
CA GLN A 567 2.51 10.05 -31.87
C GLN A 567 2.58 8.52 -31.90
N ALA A 568 1.47 7.86 -32.18
CA ALA A 568 1.46 6.41 -32.42
C ALA A 568 2.38 6.02 -33.60
N PRO A 569 2.97 4.81 -33.60
CA PRO A 569 2.80 3.72 -32.63
C PRO A 569 3.57 3.97 -31.32
N LEU A 570 2.89 3.87 -30.17
CA LEU A 570 3.46 4.19 -28.86
C LEU A 570 4.23 3.04 -28.21
N ALA A 571 3.88 1.79 -28.54
CA ALA A 571 4.54 0.61 -27.99
C ALA A 571 6.06 0.67 -28.20
N GLY A 572 6.82 0.42 -27.14
CA GLY A 572 8.29 0.46 -27.13
C GLY A 572 8.91 1.84 -27.02
N GLN A 573 8.13 2.93 -27.04
CA GLN A 573 8.69 4.27 -26.83
C GLN A 573 9.10 4.45 -25.37
N LEU A 574 10.35 4.86 -25.15
CA LEU A 574 10.91 5.25 -23.86
C LEU A 574 11.14 6.76 -23.86
N ILE A 575 10.64 7.41 -22.83
CA ILE A 575 10.93 8.79 -22.53
C ILE A 575 11.78 8.86 -21.27
N ASN A 576 12.80 9.73 -21.28
CA ASN A 576 13.57 10.08 -20.09
C ASN A 576 13.60 11.61 -19.95
N ILE A 577 12.96 12.15 -18.91
CA ILE A 577 12.83 13.59 -18.66
C ILE A 577 12.93 13.84 -17.16
N GLN A 578 13.77 14.79 -16.71
CA GLN A 578 13.93 15.11 -15.27
C GLN A 578 14.15 13.87 -14.39
N ASP A 579 14.93 12.90 -14.87
CA ASP A 579 15.16 11.61 -14.24
C ASP A 579 13.90 10.74 -14.05
N LEU A 580 12.75 11.13 -14.61
CA LEU A 580 11.58 10.27 -14.80
C LEU A 580 11.78 9.45 -16.08
N GLN A 581 11.70 8.14 -15.92
CA GLN A 581 11.65 7.23 -17.07
C GLN A 581 10.23 6.76 -17.28
N VAL A 582 9.66 6.99 -18.47
CA VAL A 582 8.32 6.49 -18.84
C VAL A 582 8.45 5.60 -20.06
N ARG A 583 8.01 4.35 -19.95
CA ARG A 583 8.00 3.38 -21.04
C ARG A 583 6.58 2.99 -21.41
N PHE A 584 6.23 3.18 -22.66
CA PHE A 584 4.93 2.75 -23.20
C PHE A 584 5.03 1.30 -23.67
N LEU A 585 4.25 0.45 -23.04
CA LEU A 585 4.28 -0.99 -23.25
C LEU A 585 3.30 -1.40 -24.36
N SER A 586 2.09 -0.85 -24.30
CA SER A 586 1.11 -0.99 -25.37
C SER A 586 0.16 0.21 -25.40
N ALA A 587 -0.35 0.48 -26.59
CA ALA A 587 -1.48 1.37 -26.81
C ALA A 587 -2.41 0.67 -27.80
N SER A 588 -3.58 0.25 -27.31
CA SER A 588 -4.61 -0.39 -28.12
C SER A 588 -5.78 0.57 -28.36
N HIS A 589 -6.86 0.07 -28.95
CA HIS A 589 -8.01 0.87 -29.38
C HIS A 589 -8.78 1.54 -28.22
N SER A 590 -8.51 1.15 -26.97
CA SER A 590 -9.20 1.70 -25.79
C SER A 590 -8.37 1.63 -24.51
N ARG A 591 -7.06 1.34 -24.60
CA ARG A 591 -6.20 1.19 -23.42
C ARG A 591 -4.79 1.70 -23.69
N LEU A 592 -4.26 2.47 -22.74
CA LEU A 592 -2.86 2.85 -22.66
C LEU A 592 -2.20 2.11 -21.50
N TYR A 593 -1.12 1.38 -21.77
CA TYR A 593 -0.36 0.64 -20.77
C TYR A 593 1.09 1.09 -20.75
N PHE A 594 1.57 1.50 -19.59
CA PHE A 594 2.91 2.08 -19.43
C PHE A 594 3.49 1.82 -18.04
N GLN A 595 4.81 1.98 -17.96
CA GLN A 595 5.59 1.95 -16.74
C GLN A 595 6.28 3.28 -16.53
N TYR A 596 6.44 3.68 -15.27
CA TYR A 596 7.26 4.82 -14.91
C TYR A 596 8.07 4.55 -13.64
N ALA A 597 9.30 5.07 -13.60
CA ALA A 597 10.25 4.81 -12.51
C ALA A 597 11.22 5.98 -12.32
N ALA A 598 12.13 5.81 -11.35
CA ALA A 598 13.09 6.79 -10.88
C ALA A 598 12.41 8.00 -10.21
N ASN A 599 12.33 9.17 -10.87
CA ASN A 599 11.71 10.35 -10.27
C ASN A 599 10.19 10.42 -10.53
N ASP A 600 9.43 9.47 -9.99
CA ASP A 600 7.99 9.37 -10.25
C ASP A 600 7.16 10.56 -9.71
N ALA A 601 7.65 11.23 -8.66
CA ALA A 601 7.02 12.41 -8.07
C ALA A 601 6.85 13.59 -9.05
N VAL A 602 7.59 13.65 -10.16
CA VAL A 602 7.43 14.71 -11.17
C VAL A 602 6.38 14.39 -12.24
N LEU A 603 5.86 13.16 -12.30
CA LEU A 603 4.81 12.81 -13.27
C LEU A 603 3.46 13.39 -12.83
N LEU A 604 2.91 14.32 -13.62
CA LEU A 604 1.64 14.96 -13.29
C LEU A 604 0.45 14.25 -13.93
N GLN A 605 0.55 13.99 -15.24
CA GLN A 605 -0.52 13.33 -15.99
C GLN A 605 -0.02 12.77 -17.33
N ILE A 606 -0.65 11.70 -17.81
CA ILE A 606 -0.53 11.25 -19.20
C ILE A 606 -1.92 11.37 -19.86
N ASN A 607 -1.95 12.06 -20.99
CA ASN A 607 -3.15 12.48 -21.70
C ASN A 607 -3.25 11.77 -23.06
N PRO A 608 -4.19 10.84 -23.28
CA PRO A 608 -4.38 10.17 -24.56
C PRO A 608 -5.30 10.97 -25.50
N PHE A 609 -4.86 11.19 -26.73
CA PHE A 609 -5.58 11.95 -27.76
C PHE A 609 -6.02 11.09 -28.93
N ASN A 610 -7.17 11.44 -29.53
CA ASN A 610 -7.63 10.86 -30.78
C ASN A 610 -6.88 11.45 -32.01
N ALA A 611 -7.22 10.98 -33.21
CA ALA A 611 -6.60 11.45 -34.46
C ALA A 611 -6.88 12.93 -34.78
N GLU A 612 -7.92 13.52 -34.17
CA GLU A 612 -8.24 14.95 -34.28
C GLU A 612 -7.49 15.83 -33.26
N GLY A 613 -6.66 15.23 -32.39
CA GLY A 613 -5.95 15.94 -31.33
C GLY A 613 -6.83 16.33 -30.14
N LYS A 614 -7.98 15.66 -29.95
CA LYS A 614 -8.88 15.85 -28.80
C LYS A 614 -8.60 14.81 -27.71
N LEU A 615 -8.67 15.24 -26.44
CA LEU A 615 -8.40 14.37 -25.30
C LEU A 615 -9.52 13.33 -25.13
N LEU A 616 -9.15 12.05 -25.08
CA LEU A 616 -10.10 10.96 -24.88
C LEU A 616 -10.53 10.89 -23.40
N ALA A 617 -11.82 10.62 -23.16
CA ALA A 617 -12.34 10.42 -21.82
C ALA A 617 -11.75 9.14 -21.20
N THR A 618 -11.25 9.27 -19.97
CA THR A 618 -10.76 8.14 -19.17
C THR A 618 -11.92 7.51 -18.39
N THR A 619 -12.13 6.20 -18.53
CA THR A 619 -13.19 5.48 -17.81
C THR A 619 -12.67 4.80 -16.54
N ASN A 620 -11.44 4.30 -16.59
CA ASN A 620 -10.82 3.59 -15.49
C ASN A 620 -9.30 3.77 -15.56
N ALA A 621 -8.64 3.72 -14.40
CA ALA A 621 -7.19 3.69 -14.30
C ALA A 621 -6.79 2.71 -13.19
N MET A 622 -6.10 1.63 -13.56
CA MET A 622 -5.53 0.67 -12.63
C MET A 622 -4.04 0.94 -12.47
N ARG A 623 -3.56 0.92 -11.23
CA ARG A 623 -2.18 1.22 -10.87
C ARG A 623 -1.64 0.15 -9.94
N GLY A 624 -0.37 -0.19 -10.08
CA GLY A 624 0.32 -1.11 -9.20
C GLY A 624 1.81 -0.80 -9.12
N LYS A 625 2.44 -1.17 -8.00
CA LYS A 625 3.90 -1.13 -7.89
C LYS A 625 4.52 -2.20 -8.78
N ASN A 626 5.72 -1.93 -9.28
CA ASN A 626 6.52 -2.93 -9.96
C ASN A 626 6.89 -4.06 -8.97
N PHE A 627 6.93 -5.31 -9.46
CA PHE A 627 7.02 -6.49 -8.60
C PHE A 627 8.44 -6.78 -8.09
N PHE A 628 9.47 -6.41 -8.85
CA PHE A 628 10.89 -6.70 -8.57
C PHE A 628 11.84 -5.54 -8.90
N ASP A 629 11.30 -4.37 -9.23
CA ASP A 629 12.05 -3.17 -9.60
C ASP A 629 11.39 -1.95 -8.96
N GLU A 630 12.11 -0.83 -8.90
CA GLU A 630 11.55 0.45 -8.48
C GLU A 630 10.57 0.98 -9.54
N GLY A 631 9.53 1.70 -9.10
CA GLY A 631 8.55 2.33 -9.97
C GLY A 631 7.17 1.68 -10.00
N ASN A 632 6.34 2.17 -10.91
CA ASN A 632 4.92 1.87 -10.99
C ASN A 632 4.53 1.44 -12.41
N THR A 633 3.51 0.61 -12.48
CA THR A 633 2.85 0.16 -13.71
C THR A 633 1.41 0.67 -13.71
N THR A 634 1.01 1.31 -14.81
CA THR A 634 -0.32 1.92 -14.95
C THR A 634 -1.00 1.49 -16.25
N SER A 635 -2.30 1.18 -16.13
CA SER A 635 -3.20 0.93 -17.25
C SER A 635 -4.34 1.93 -17.20
N ILE A 636 -4.53 2.70 -18.28
CA ILE A 636 -5.62 3.67 -18.42
C ILE A 636 -6.56 3.16 -19.51
N ASP A 637 -7.82 2.94 -19.15
CA ASP A 637 -8.89 2.63 -20.09
C ASP A 637 -9.52 3.95 -20.59
N VAL A 638 -9.71 4.06 -21.90
CA VAL A 638 -10.20 5.26 -22.58
C VAL A 638 -11.34 4.93 -23.55
N GLN A 639 -12.18 5.93 -23.82
CA GLN A 639 -13.29 5.82 -24.78
C GLN A 639 -12.91 6.35 -26.17
N GLY A 640 -12.19 5.55 -26.96
CA GLY A 640 -11.82 5.87 -28.35
C GLY A 640 -10.38 5.49 -28.69
N ASN A 641 -10.02 5.68 -29.96
CA ASN A 641 -8.73 5.22 -30.49
C ASN A 641 -7.59 6.20 -30.18
N ILE A 642 -6.56 5.72 -29.49
CA ILE A 642 -5.38 6.52 -29.13
C ILE A 642 -4.49 6.72 -30.37
N ALA A 643 -4.40 7.96 -30.85
CA ALA A 643 -3.51 8.35 -31.96
C ALA A 643 -2.24 9.05 -31.46
N ALA A 644 -2.33 9.75 -30.32
CA ALA A 644 -1.20 10.43 -29.69
C ALA A 644 -1.35 10.42 -28.17
N ILE A 645 -0.27 10.72 -27.46
CA ILE A 645 -0.29 10.98 -26.02
C ILE A 645 0.51 12.25 -25.72
N GLU A 646 0.17 12.93 -24.63
CA GLU A 646 0.98 13.97 -24.01
C GLU A 646 1.38 13.50 -22.61
N VAL A 647 2.68 13.51 -22.34
CA VAL A 647 3.23 13.30 -21.00
C VAL A 647 3.49 14.66 -20.39
N VAL A 648 2.82 14.94 -19.28
CA VAL A 648 2.92 16.21 -18.54
C VAL A 648 3.74 15.97 -17.27
N VAL A 649 4.88 16.66 -17.16
CA VAL A 649 5.81 16.50 -16.05
C VAL A 649 6.16 17.85 -15.41
N ALA A 650 6.47 17.82 -14.12
CA ALA A 650 7.03 18.94 -13.39
C ALA A 650 8.52 19.08 -13.73
N LYS A 651 8.86 20.13 -14.46
CA LYS A 651 10.25 20.50 -14.73
C LYS A 651 10.96 21.04 -13.48
N LYS A 652 10.21 21.76 -12.65
CA LYS A 652 10.68 22.31 -11.38
C LYS A 652 9.61 22.15 -10.32
N VAL A 653 10.01 21.61 -9.17
CA VAL A 653 9.17 21.45 -7.98
C VAL A 653 9.76 22.31 -6.86
N GLU A 654 8.94 23.16 -6.26
CA GLU A 654 9.30 23.94 -5.07
C GLU A 654 8.57 23.38 -3.85
N THR A 655 9.33 22.94 -2.84
CA THR A 655 8.76 22.52 -1.56
C THR A 655 8.39 23.75 -0.74
N GLN A 656 7.12 23.86 -0.37
CA GLN A 656 6.59 24.88 0.51
C GLN A 656 6.15 24.25 1.83
N ILE A 657 6.59 24.83 2.95
CA ILE A 657 6.28 24.32 4.29
C ILE A 657 5.34 25.32 4.96
N TYR A 658 4.21 24.81 5.40
CA TYR A 658 3.13 25.57 6.03
C TYR A 658 3.00 25.14 7.49
N PRO A 659 3.70 25.81 8.43
CA PRO A 659 3.61 25.50 9.84
C PRO A 659 2.24 25.91 10.40
N PHE A 660 1.62 25.05 11.20
CA PHE A 660 0.34 25.34 11.85
C PHE A 660 0.39 25.10 13.35
N SER A 661 -0.53 25.78 14.04
CA SER A 661 -0.84 25.56 15.45
C SER A 661 -2.34 25.56 15.62
N LEU A 662 -2.90 24.43 16.06
CA LEU A 662 -4.32 24.25 16.28
C LEU A 662 -4.61 24.21 17.79
N GLY A 663 -5.06 25.33 18.34
CA GLY A 663 -5.41 25.43 19.76
C GLY A 663 -6.80 24.87 20.11
N ARG A 664 -7.72 24.84 19.15
CA ARG A 664 -9.09 24.31 19.35
C ARG A 664 -9.12 22.82 19.00
N ILE A 665 -8.76 21.98 19.96
CA ILE A 665 -8.72 20.51 19.82
C ILE A 665 -10.08 19.81 19.84
N GLN A 666 -11.17 20.58 19.77
CA GLN A 666 -12.55 20.08 19.87
C GLN A 666 -13.17 20.05 18.48
N PRO A 667 -14.02 19.08 18.11
CA PRO A 667 -14.74 19.11 16.85
C PRO A 667 -15.50 20.44 16.64
N PRO A 668 -15.55 20.97 15.40
CA PRO A 668 -16.17 22.24 15.11
C PRO A 668 -17.69 22.21 15.31
N GLU A 669 -18.23 23.38 15.64
CA GLU A 669 -19.67 23.60 15.79
C GLU A 669 -20.39 23.38 14.46
N LYS A 670 -21.60 22.84 14.54
CA LYS A 670 -22.42 22.54 13.36
C LYS A 670 -23.88 22.85 13.68
N ILE A 671 -24.43 23.83 12.95
CA ILE A 671 -25.82 24.22 13.12
C ILE A 671 -26.72 23.07 12.65
N PHE A 672 -27.83 22.85 13.35
CA PHE A 672 -28.83 21.90 12.90
C PHE A 672 -29.47 22.41 11.59
N PRO A 673 -29.50 21.59 10.51
CA PRO A 673 -30.22 21.96 9.30
C PRO A 673 -31.70 22.26 9.57
N GLN A 674 -32.24 21.59 10.59
CA GLN A 674 -33.61 21.73 11.03
C GLN A 674 -33.71 21.51 12.54
N GLU A 675 -34.36 22.43 13.25
CA GLU A 675 -34.62 22.28 14.69
C GLU A 675 -35.83 21.38 14.92
N LYS A 676 -35.65 20.33 15.75
CA LYS A 676 -36.73 19.47 16.20
C LYS A 676 -37.12 19.86 17.64
N PRO A 677 -38.41 19.93 18.00
CA PRO A 677 -38.84 20.23 19.37
C PRO A 677 -38.51 19.07 20.32
N GLU A 678 -38.51 19.34 21.63
CA GLU A 678 -38.38 18.29 22.65
C GLU A 678 -39.47 17.21 22.48
N PRO A 679 -39.15 15.93 22.78
CA PRO A 679 -40.13 14.86 22.68
C PRO A 679 -41.21 15.03 23.75
N GLU A 680 -42.48 14.87 23.36
CA GLU A 680 -43.58 14.79 24.31
C GLU A 680 -43.49 13.47 25.07
N LEU A 681 -43.62 13.47 26.40
CA LEU A 681 -43.51 12.26 27.23
C LEU A 681 -44.80 11.43 27.20
N LEU A 682 -44.65 10.10 27.23
CA LEU A 682 -45.77 9.19 27.43
C LEU A 682 -46.26 9.24 28.89
N THR A 683 -47.51 9.66 29.09
CA THR A 683 -48.13 9.72 30.43
C THR A 683 -48.87 8.43 30.77
N ALA A 684 -49.09 8.18 32.07
CA ALA A 684 -49.89 7.06 32.57
C ALA A 684 -51.27 6.94 31.88
N ALA A 685 -51.97 8.06 31.69
CA ALA A 685 -53.27 8.07 31.02
C ALA A 685 -53.17 7.66 29.55
N LYS A 686 -52.12 8.11 28.84
CA LYS A 686 -51.88 7.74 27.43
C LYS A 686 -51.37 6.30 27.29
N LEU A 687 -50.70 5.77 28.32
CA LEU A 687 -50.26 4.37 28.38
C LEU A 687 -51.45 3.41 28.46
N GLU A 688 -52.49 3.75 29.23
CA GLU A 688 -53.72 2.94 29.28
C GLU A 688 -54.45 2.91 27.94
N LEU A 689 -54.47 4.03 27.20
CA LEU A 689 -55.06 4.08 25.85
C LEU A 689 -54.37 3.15 24.83
N LEU A 690 -53.09 2.81 25.02
CA LEU A 690 -52.39 1.86 24.13
C LEU A 690 -53.02 0.46 24.15
N LYS A 691 -53.71 0.08 25.23
CA LYS A 691 -54.40 -1.22 25.32
C LYS A 691 -55.61 -1.33 24.39
N GLU A 692 -56.16 -0.19 23.98
CA GLU A 692 -57.34 -0.10 23.11
C GLU A 692 -56.95 0.00 21.63
N ASP A 693 -55.68 0.25 21.32
CA ASP A 693 -55.19 0.40 19.95
C ASP A 693 -54.91 -0.95 19.28
N SER A 694 -54.87 -0.94 17.94
CA SER A 694 -54.69 -2.14 17.11
C SER A 694 -53.43 -2.03 16.26
N PRO A 695 -52.73 -3.16 15.98
CA PRO A 695 -51.51 -3.14 15.20
C PRO A 695 -51.77 -2.62 13.78
N PRO A 696 -50.80 -1.92 13.16
CA PRO A 696 -50.95 -1.49 11.78
C PRO A 696 -50.98 -2.71 10.85
N THR A 697 -52.04 -2.85 10.05
CA THR A 697 -52.23 -3.97 9.11
C THR A 697 -51.82 -3.61 7.67
N ASP A 698 -51.48 -2.34 7.47
CA ASP A 698 -51.28 -1.68 6.18
C ASP A 698 -49.82 -1.23 5.93
N VAL A 699 -48.88 -1.76 6.73
CA VAL A 699 -47.43 -1.51 6.59
C VAL A 699 -46.92 -2.05 5.24
N LYS A 700 -46.18 -1.22 4.50
CA LYS A 700 -45.47 -1.60 3.27
C LYS A 700 -43.97 -1.65 3.53
N TYR A 701 -43.35 -2.77 3.19
CA TYR A 701 -41.92 -2.97 3.37
C TYR A 701 -41.15 -2.56 2.10
N SER A 702 -40.45 -1.43 2.14
CA SER A 702 -39.82 -0.83 0.96
C SER A 702 -38.56 -1.54 0.48
N TYR A 703 -37.85 -2.25 1.36
CA TYR A 703 -36.52 -2.81 1.08
C TYR A 703 -36.49 -4.34 1.08
N GLN A 704 -37.11 -4.96 2.08
CA GLN A 704 -37.14 -6.41 2.26
C GLN A 704 -38.43 -6.84 2.92
N THR A 705 -39.06 -7.90 2.40
CA THR A 705 -40.19 -8.55 3.06
C THR A 705 -39.68 -9.31 4.29
N PRO A 706 -40.27 -9.13 5.48
CA PRO A 706 -39.83 -9.84 6.68
C PRO A 706 -40.00 -11.35 6.52
N GLN A 707 -39.14 -12.12 7.17
CA GLN A 707 -39.18 -13.59 7.19
C GLN A 707 -40.46 -14.09 7.89
N GLN A 708 -40.85 -13.42 8.97
CA GLN A 708 -42.14 -13.62 9.61
C GLN A 708 -42.60 -12.31 10.27
N THR A 709 -43.85 -12.29 10.69
CA THR A 709 -44.40 -11.19 11.48
C THR A 709 -45.07 -11.73 12.74
N SER A 710 -45.02 -10.97 13.83
CA SER A 710 -45.69 -11.27 15.09
C SER A 710 -46.43 -10.02 15.59
N ILE A 711 -47.45 -10.20 16.42
CA ILE A 711 -48.27 -9.11 16.96
C ILE A 711 -48.08 -9.06 18.47
N ALA A 712 -47.81 -7.87 19.00
CA ALA A 712 -47.69 -7.60 20.43
C ALA A 712 -48.60 -6.41 20.78
N GLY A 713 -49.89 -6.67 21.00
CA GLY A 713 -50.89 -5.63 21.27
C GLY A 713 -50.99 -4.62 20.12
N PRO A 714 -50.72 -3.32 20.34
CA PRO A 714 -50.81 -2.29 19.30
C PRO A 714 -49.63 -2.30 18.31
N ALA A 715 -48.65 -3.19 18.49
CA ALA A 715 -47.46 -3.25 17.67
C ALA A 715 -47.44 -4.45 16.72
N LEU A 716 -46.95 -4.20 15.49
CA LEU A 716 -46.55 -5.24 14.54
C LEU A 716 -45.03 -5.41 14.60
N ILE A 717 -44.55 -6.60 14.89
CA ILE A 717 -43.13 -6.97 14.90
C ILE A 717 -42.83 -7.68 13.58
N ALA A 718 -42.02 -7.07 12.72
CA ALA A 718 -41.56 -7.62 11.46
C ALA A 718 -40.14 -8.17 11.63
N ILE A 719 -39.99 -9.50 11.64
CA ILE A 719 -38.69 -10.15 11.85
C ILE A 719 -37.96 -10.24 10.51
N ASN A 720 -36.84 -9.52 10.41
CA ASN A 720 -36.03 -9.45 9.20
C ASN A 720 -35.00 -10.57 9.15
N GLN A 721 -34.43 -10.91 10.31
CA GLN A 721 -33.46 -12.00 10.46
C GLN A 721 -33.65 -12.67 11.81
N LEU A 722 -33.71 -14.00 11.81
CA LEU A 722 -33.65 -14.83 13.01
C LEU A 722 -32.71 -16.00 12.72
N GLN A 723 -31.59 -16.07 13.45
CA GLN A 723 -30.55 -17.05 13.24
C GLN A 723 -30.08 -17.60 14.58
N ILE A 724 -29.99 -18.92 14.66
CA ILE A 724 -29.44 -19.62 15.81
C ILE A 724 -28.28 -20.47 15.30
N GLN A 725 -27.05 -20.13 15.71
CA GLN A 725 -25.84 -20.87 15.32
C GLN A 725 -24.98 -21.11 16.55
N ALA A 726 -24.56 -22.37 16.75
CA ALA A 726 -23.72 -22.76 17.89
C ALA A 726 -24.23 -22.24 19.24
N GLN A 727 -25.53 -22.42 19.52
CA GLN A 727 -26.21 -21.92 20.73
C GLN A 727 -26.15 -20.40 20.91
N ARG A 728 -25.99 -19.64 19.83
CA ARG A 728 -26.08 -18.17 19.86
C ARG A 728 -27.27 -17.68 19.05
N LEU A 729 -28.07 -16.80 19.64
CA LEU A 729 -29.22 -16.15 19.02
C LEU A 729 -28.83 -14.80 18.43
N SER A 730 -29.15 -14.62 17.16
CA SER A 730 -29.17 -13.33 16.47
C SER A 730 -30.56 -13.06 15.91
N LEU A 731 -31.19 -11.98 16.36
CA LEU A 731 -32.53 -11.52 15.98
C LEU A 731 -32.45 -10.05 15.56
N SER A 732 -32.93 -9.74 14.36
CA SER A 732 -33.16 -8.38 13.88
C SER A 732 -34.63 -8.22 13.47
N ALA A 733 -35.29 -7.20 14.02
CA ALA A 733 -36.69 -6.92 13.73
C ALA A 733 -36.99 -5.42 13.68
N ASP A 734 -38.03 -5.07 12.93
CA ASP A 734 -38.65 -3.75 12.95
C ASP A 734 -39.98 -3.82 13.71
N VAL A 735 -40.24 -2.85 14.57
CA VAL A 735 -41.48 -2.72 15.33
C VAL A 735 -42.26 -1.52 14.82
N TYR A 736 -43.49 -1.75 14.37
CA TYR A 736 -44.37 -0.74 13.81
C TYR A 736 -45.57 -0.47 14.72
N LEU A 737 -45.89 0.81 14.92
CA LEU A 737 -47.07 1.29 15.65
C LEU A 737 -47.77 2.41 14.90
N ARG A 738 -49.03 2.69 15.22
CA ARG A 738 -49.70 3.89 14.68
C ARG A 738 -49.17 5.15 15.36
N ASN A 739 -49.05 6.24 14.61
CA ASN A 739 -48.62 7.54 15.12
C ASN A 739 -49.76 8.27 15.87
N GLN A 740 -50.27 7.67 16.93
CA GLN A 740 -51.35 8.22 17.77
C GLN A 740 -50.89 8.55 19.20
N HIS A 741 -49.74 8.01 19.61
CA HIS A 741 -49.18 8.17 20.94
C HIS A 741 -47.83 8.88 20.88
N PRO A 742 -47.49 9.69 21.90
CA PRO A 742 -46.20 10.34 21.99
C PRO A 742 -45.16 9.30 22.41
N LEU A 743 -44.65 8.55 21.44
CA LEU A 743 -43.63 7.52 21.62
C LEU A 743 -42.34 7.83 20.85
N THR A 744 -42.37 8.85 19.99
CA THR A 744 -41.23 9.19 19.15
C THR A 744 -40.11 9.84 19.95
N ARG A 745 -38.86 9.49 19.63
CA ARG A 745 -37.65 10.13 20.15
C ARG A 745 -37.53 10.11 21.69
N GLN A 746 -38.20 9.18 22.37
CA GLN A 746 -38.01 8.88 23.78
C GLN A 746 -37.14 7.65 23.93
N LEU A 747 -36.05 7.79 24.68
CA LEU A 747 -35.19 6.64 24.99
C LEU A 747 -35.91 5.76 26.02
N GLY A 748 -35.85 4.44 25.80
CA GLY A 748 -36.35 3.47 26.76
C GLY A 748 -37.87 3.40 26.95
N ALA A 749 -38.68 4.16 26.20
CA ALA A 749 -40.15 4.12 26.29
C ALA A 749 -40.75 2.79 25.82
N VAL A 750 -40.06 2.09 24.92
CA VAL A 750 -40.45 0.77 24.42
C VAL A 750 -39.28 -0.19 24.51
N ARG A 751 -39.54 -1.43 24.93
CA ARG A 751 -38.52 -2.49 25.00
C ARG A 751 -39.10 -3.82 24.61
N LEU A 752 -38.29 -4.62 23.95
CA LEU A 752 -38.56 -6.03 23.74
C LEU A 752 -37.84 -6.85 24.81
N VAL A 753 -38.56 -7.76 25.44
CA VAL A 753 -38.02 -8.69 26.45
C VAL A 753 -38.39 -10.12 26.04
N ILE A 754 -37.39 -10.95 25.78
CA ILE A 754 -37.57 -12.40 25.61
C ILE A 754 -37.39 -13.04 26.98
N THR A 755 -38.42 -13.71 27.45
CA THR A 755 -38.47 -14.31 28.80
C THR A 755 -38.33 -15.82 28.78
N GLU A 756 -38.68 -16.45 27.67
CA GLU A 756 -38.80 -17.91 27.58
C GLU A 756 -38.36 -18.39 26.19
N LEU A 757 -37.69 -19.55 26.17
CA LEU A 757 -37.33 -20.29 24.95
C LEU A 757 -38.00 -21.66 25.00
N GLU A 758 -38.57 -22.08 23.88
CA GLU A 758 -39.09 -23.45 23.70
C GLU A 758 -38.07 -24.25 22.89
N ASP A 759 -37.63 -25.40 23.40
CA ASP A 759 -36.75 -26.32 22.69
C ASP A 759 -37.53 -27.30 21.80
N SER A 760 -36.83 -28.11 21.00
CA SER A 760 -37.44 -29.09 20.08
C SER A 760 -38.20 -30.22 20.78
N GLU A 761 -38.01 -30.40 22.09
CA GLU A 761 -38.75 -31.35 22.92
C GLU A 761 -40.01 -30.73 23.54
N GLY A 762 -40.21 -29.41 23.37
CA GLY A 762 -41.31 -28.65 23.94
C GLY A 762 -41.07 -28.19 25.37
N ASN A 763 -39.84 -28.27 25.89
CA ASN A 763 -39.52 -27.75 27.22
C ASN A 763 -39.33 -26.23 27.15
N ILE A 764 -39.76 -25.54 28.20
CA ILE A 764 -39.64 -24.09 28.35
C ILE A 764 -38.46 -23.74 29.25
N HIS A 765 -37.58 -22.87 28.77
CA HIS A 765 -36.38 -22.41 29.46
C HIS A 765 -36.45 -20.91 29.69
N SER A 766 -36.32 -20.48 30.95
CA SER A 766 -36.33 -19.05 31.28
C SER A 766 -35.04 -18.36 30.84
N VAL A 767 -35.19 -17.22 30.18
CA VAL A 767 -34.11 -16.31 29.77
C VAL A 767 -34.51 -14.88 30.08
N ASN A 768 -33.60 -13.93 29.89
CA ASN A 768 -33.90 -12.51 30.05
C ASN A 768 -33.09 -11.69 29.04
N PHE A 769 -33.43 -11.83 27.76
CA PHE A 769 -32.82 -11.02 26.71
C PHE A 769 -33.65 -9.76 26.52
N GLN A 770 -33.02 -8.59 26.58
CA GLN A 770 -33.70 -7.31 26.51
C GLN A 770 -33.06 -6.43 25.45
N SER A 771 -33.89 -5.74 24.67
CA SER A 771 -33.43 -4.74 23.71
C SER A 771 -34.34 -3.50 23.77
N PRO A 772 -33.78 -2.30 23.97
CA PRO A 772 -34.54 -1.06 23.90
C PRO A 772 -34.93 -0.74 22.45
N ILE A 773 -36.09 -0.10 22.27
CA ILE A 773 -36.61 0.28 20.96
C ILE A 773 -36.86 1.79 20.98
N ALA A 774 -36.14 2.52 20.11
CA ALA A 774 -36.44 3.92 19.83
C ALA A 774 -37.35 4.00 18.62
N LEU A 775 -38.54 4.58 18.82
CA LEU A 775 -39.51 4.78 17.74
C LEU A 775 -39.27 6.14 17.08
N ASP A 776 -39.35 6.17 15.75
CA ASP A 776 -39.32 7.40 14.96
C ASP A 776 -40.37 7.34 13.84
N TYR A 777 -40.65 8.48 13.23
CA TYR A 777 -41.59 8.58 12.11
C TYR A 777 -41.03 7.89 10.86
N THR A 778 -41.84 7.09 10.17
CA THR A 778 -41.39 6.40 8.94
C THR A 778 -41.26 7.32 7.74
N SER A 779 -42.15 8.30 7.60
CA SER A 779 -42.06 9.33 6.57
C SER A 779 -42.89 10.57 6.91
N GLY A 780 -42.51 11.70 6.31
CA GLY A 780 -43.06 13.02 6.56
C GLY A 780 -41.96 14.08 6.58
N ASN A 781 -42.33 15.32 6.83
CA ASN A 781 -41.38 16.43 6.94
C ASN A 781 -41.70 17.28 8.15
N TRP A 782 -40.66 17.78 8.80
CA TRP A 782 -40.80 18.86 9.76
C TRP A 782 -40.93 20.19 9.01
N LEU A 783 -41.90 21.02 9.37
CA LEU A 783 -42.06 22.39 8.87
C LEU A 783 -42.37 23.27 10.08
N ASP A 784 -41.58 24.32 10.30
CA ASP A 784 -41.74 25.26 11.41
C ASP A 784 -41.89 24.58 12.79
N GLY A 785 -41.13 23.51 13.02
CA GLY A 785 -41.14 22.76 14.29
C GLY A 785 -42.33 21.81 14.47
N VAL A 786 -43.19 21.64 13.47
CA VAL A 786 -44.32 20.68 13.47
C VAL A 786 -44.04 19.57 12.48
N PHE A 787 -44.22 18.31 12.91
CA PHE A 787 -44.08 17.16 12.03
C PHE A 787 -45.36 16.95 11.22
N HIS A 788 -45.24 16.99 9.90
CA HIS A 788 -46.31 16.64 8.96
C HIS A 788 -46.07 15.23 8.46
N ALA A 789 -46.78 14.27 9.06
CA ALA A 789 -46.72 12.87 8.65
C ALA A 789 -47.25 12.68 7.23
N ASP A 790 -46.61 11.78 6.49
CA ASP A 790 -47.13 11.31 5.22
C ASP A 790 -48.40 10.50 5.44
N ALA A 791 -49.49 10.90 4.79
CA ALA A 791 -50.78 10.23 4.90
C ALA A 791 -50.73 8.76 4.42
N SER A 792 -49.76 8.40 3.58
CA SER A 792 -49.59 7.03 3.08
C SER A 792 -48.80 6.12 4.01
N GLN A 793 -48.13 6.68 5.03
CA GLN A 793 -47.35 5.93 6.02
C GLN A 793 -47.48 6.54 7.44
N PRO A 794 -48.69 6.54 8.04
CA PRO A 794 -48.93 7.12 9.37
C PRO A 794 -48.44 6.21 10.53
N TRP A 795 -47.28 5.59 10.38
CA TRP A 795 -46.69 4.68 11.37
C TRP A 795 -45.42 5.24 11.99
N LEU A 796 -45.17 4.79 13.22
CA LEU A 796 -43.86 4.85 13.86
C LEU A 796 -43.13 3.54 13.57
N ARG A 797 -41.82 3.60 13.40
CA ARG A 797 -40.94 2.43 13.27
C ARG A 797 -39.82 2.54 14.27
N GLY A 798 -39.50 1.43 14.91
CA GLY A 798 -38.32 1.28 15.74
C GLY A 798 -37.58 0.02 15.33
N GLN A 799 -36.27 0.11 15.22
CA GLN A 799 -35.44 -1.04 14.88
C GLN A 799 -34.94 -1.68 16.17
N MET A 800 -34.86 -3.00 16.17
CA MET A 800 -34.32 -3.75 17.30
C MET A 800 -33.40 -4.85 16.81
N GLU A 801 -32.34 -5.08 17.58
CA GLU A 801 -31.36 -6.08 17.27
C GLU A 801 -30.84 -6.71 18.57
N LEU A 802 -30.75 -8.04 18.56
CA LEU A 802 -30.09 -8.87 19.55
C LEU A 802 -29.10 -9.72 18.78
N ARG A 803 -27.80 -9.65 19.08
CA ARG A 803 -26.77 -10.49 18.45
C ARG A 803 -26.05 -11.32 19.48
N ASP A 804 -25.65 -12.51 19.06
CA ASP A 804 -24.77 -13.42 19.80
C ASP A 804 -25.21 -13.68 21.25
N GLN A 805 -26.52 -13.69 21.51
CA GLN A 805 -27.03 -14.01 22.84
C GLN A 805 -26.81 -15.49 23.12
N GLU A 806 -26.08 -15.81 24.19
CA GLU A 806 -25.82 -17.18 24.59
C GLU A 806 -27.12 -17.86 25.04
N LEU A 807 -27.47 -18.94 24.36
CA LEU A 807 -28.66 -19.71 24.65
C LEU A 807 -28.32 -20.82 25.64
N PRO A 808 -29.15 -21.03 26.68
CA PRO A 808 -28.92 -22.10 27.65
C PRO A 808 -29.21 -23.50 27.10
N VAL A 809 -29.78 -23.59 25.89
CA VAL A 809 -30.25 -24.85 25.28
C VAL A 809 -30.05 -24.89 23.76
N GLU A 810 -29.94 -26.11 23.23
CA GLU A 810 -29.93 -26.38 21.79
C GLU A 810 -31.35 -26.59 21.25
N GLY A 811 -31.50 -26.50 19.92
CA GLY A 811 -32.74 -26.88 19.25
C GLY A 811 -33.93 -25.96 19.54
N VAL A 812 -33.71 -24.67 19.80
CA VAL A 812 -34.78 -23.69 20.04
C VAL A 812 -35.73 -23.61 18.83
N VAL A 813 -37.03 -23.79 19.09
CA VAL A 813 -38.11 -23.74 18.07
C VAL A 813 -39.03 -22.52 18.21
N ALA A 814 -39.10 -21.90 19.40
CA ALA A 814 -39.86 -20.67 19.60
C ALA A 814 -39.22 -19.77 20.66
N LEU A 815 -39.43 -18.47 20.52
CA LEU A 815 -39.08 -17.42 21.48
C LEU A 815 -40.36 -16.75 21.96
N TRP A 816 -40.55 -16.75 23.28
CA TRP A 816 -41.69 -16.16 23.96
C TRP A 816 -41.24 -14.92 24.71
N GLY A 817 -42.00 -13.84 24.56
CA GLY A 817 -41.61 -12.56 25.13
C GLY A 817 -42.73 -11.56 25.25
N LYS A 818 -42.35 -10.34 25.58
CA LYS A 818 -43.25 -9.21 25.75
C LYS A 818 -42.65 -7.92 25.21
N LEU A 819 -43.49 -7.11 24.60
CA LEU A 819 -43.21 -5.73 24.28
C LEU A 819 -43.71 -4.87 25.45
N MET A 820 -42.79 -4.20 26.13
CA MET A 820 -43.05 -3.38 27.30
C MET A 820 -43.06 -1.91 26.90
N PHE A 821 -44.18 -1.24 27.14
CA PHE A 821 -44.32 0.22 27.02
C PHE A 821 -44.24 0.84 28.40
N VAL A 822 -43.48 1.91 28.54
CA VAL A 822 -43.20 2.55 29.83
C VAL A 822 -43.60 4.01 29.79
N ALA A 823 -44.52 4.40 30.68
CA ALA A 823 -44.76 5.79 31.01
C ALA A 823 -43.87 6.19 32.19
N ALA A 824 -43.01 7.16 31.96
CA ALA A 824 -42.20 7.76 33.00
C ALA A 824 -43.05 8.72 33.85
N GLY A 825 -42.84 8.68 35.17
CA GLY A 825 -43.26 9.75 36.07
C GLY A 825 -42.47 11.05 35.82
N GLU A 826 -42.55 11.99 36.76
CA GLU A 826 -41.82 13.25 36.64
C GLU A 826 -40.30 13.01 36.55
N PRO A 827 -39.62 13.47 35.47
CA PRO A 827 -38.21 13.15 35.24
C PRO A 827 -37.31 13.87 36.25
N ILE A 828 -36.34 13.13 36.79
CA ILE A 828 -35.25 13.69 37.57
C ILE A 828 -34.10 14.00 36.63
N LYS A 829 -33.70 15.27 36.61
CA LYS A 829 -32.61 15.78 35.80
C LYS A 829 -31.31 15.74 36.60
N ILE A 830 -30.35 14.95 36.13
CA ILE A 830 -29.01 14.84 36.70
C ILE A 830 -28.04 15.53 35.74
N GLN A 831 -27.48 16.66 36.15
CA GLN A 831 -26.50 17.40 35.36
C GLN A 831 -25.08 17.02 35.79
N VAL A 832 -24.24 16.71 34.81
CA VAL A 832 -22.83 16.36 35.00
C VAL A 832 -21.98 17.27 34.13
N PRO A 833 -20.89 17.88 34.66
CA PRO A 833 -19.96 18.66 33.84
C PRO A 833 -19.43 17.83 32.67
N PHE A 834 -19.41 18.42 31.48
CA PHE A 834 -18.96 17.74 30.28
C PHE A 834 -17.47 17.43 30.33
N GLN A 835 -17.11 16.16 30.15
CA GLN A 835 -15.75 15.69 29.95
C GLN A 835 -15.75 14.58 28.90
N PHE A 836 -14.80 14.59 27.96
CA PHE A 836 -14.67 13.49 27.01
C PHE A 836 -14.30 12.20 27.75
N GLY A 837 -14.88 11.07 27.33
CA GLY A 837 -14.74 9.80 28.04
C GLY A 837 -15.56 9.70 29.34
N MET A 838 -16.41 10.69 29.66
CA MET A 838 -17.29 10.63 30.83
C MET A 838 -18.19 9.39 30.77
N GLN A 839 -18.46 8.83 31.94
CA GLN A 839 -19.34 7.69 32.13
C GLN A 839 -20.43 8.04 33.12
N TRP A 840 -21.68 7.90 32.70
CA TRP A 840 -22.83 7.88 33.60
C TRP A 840 -23.14 6.45 33.99
N ASN A 841 -23.38 6.22 35.29
CA ASN A 841 -23.73 4.90 35.83
C ASN A 841 -25.14 4.97 36.40
N GLY A 842 -26.06 4.25 35.76
CA GLY A 842 -27.39 3.97 36.27
C GLY A 842 -27.43 2.73 37.15
N SER A 843 -28.64 2.28 37.48
CA SER A 843 -28.86 1.09 38.31
C SER A 843 -28.47 -0.22 37.61
N SER A 844 -28.67 -0.31 36.30
CA SER A 844 -28.41 -1.52 35.49
C SER A 844 -27.67 -1.26 34.17
N ALA A 845 -27.22 -0.03 33.93
CA ALA A 845 -26.45 0.32 32.75
C ALA A 845 -25.40 1.39 33.04
N SER A 846 -24.41 1.45 32.16
CA SER A 846 -23.50 2.59 32.04
C SER A 846 -23.52 3.15 30.62
N LEU A 847 -23.46 4.47 30.52
CA LEU A 847 -23.30 5.19 29.26
C LEU A 847 -21.93 5.84 29.25
N LYS A 848 -21.06 5.47 28.31
CA LYS A 848 -19.73 6.04 28.17
C LYS A 848 -19.65 6.87 26.89
N LEU A 849 -19.24 8.13 26.99
CA LEU A 849 -18.99 8.96 25.81
C LEU A 849 -17.76 8.41 25.06
N ALA A 850 -18.01 7.64 24.01
CA ALA A 850 -16.99 6.92 23.26
C ALA A 850 -16.47 7.75 22.08
N ARG A 851 -17.34 8.55 21.45
CA ARG A 851 -16.93 9.39 20.32
C ARG A 851 -17.60 10.75 20.34
N TRP A 852 -16.86 11.77 19.93
CA TRP A 852 -17.36 13.12 19.70
C TRP A 852 -16.94 13.58 18.30
N GLU A 853 -17.91 13.96 17.48
CA GLU A 853 -17.72 14.42 16.11
C GLU A 853 -18.39 15.79 15.91
N SER A 854 -18.10 16.46 14.80
CA SER A 854 -18.79 17.70 14.46
C SER A 854 -20.30 17.45 14.28
N GLY A 855 -21.10 18.05 15.15
CA GLY A 855 -22.56 17.96 15.14
C GLY A 855 -23.17 16.85 15.99
N ARG A 856 -22.38 15.95 16.61
CA ARG A 856 -22.91 14.83 17.39
C ARG A 856 -21.95 14.22 18.40
N MET A 857 -22.50 13.56 19.41
CA MET A 857 -21.80 12.73 20.39
C MET A 857 -22.36 11.31 20.36
N LEU A 858 -21.50 10.31 20.49
CA LEU A 858 -21.89 8.89 20.53
C LEU A 858 -21.53 8.30 21.90
N PHE A 859 -22.54 7.79 22.59
CA PHE A 859 -22.39 7.12 23.87
C PHE A 859 -22.53 5.60 23.69
N ASP A 860 -21.51 4.84 24.06
CA ASP A 860 -21.60 3.40 24.15
C ASP A 860 -22.46 3.01 25.36
N ILE A 861 -23.35 2.05 25.13
CA ILE A 861 -24.24 1.51 26.15
C ILE A 861 -23.70 0.16 26.61
N HIS A 862 -23.55 0.00 27.92
CA HIS A 862 -23.36 -1.31 28.55
C HIS A 862 -24.52 -1.59 29.50
N GLY A 863 -25.21 -2.73 29.32
CA GLY A 863 -26.36 -3.12 30.13
C GLY A 863 -27.71 -2.58 29.60
N SER A 864 -28.75 -2.67 30.44
CA SER A 864 -30.08 -2.13 30.11
C SER A 864 -30.32 -0.82 30.87
N PHE A 865 -30.87 0.20 30.20
CA PHE A 865 -31.08 1.53 30.79
C PHE A 865 -32.57 1.80 31.02
N PRO A 866 -33.23 1.07 31.93
CA PRO A 866 -34.67 1.13 32.05
C PRO A 866 -35.19 2.48 32.55
N GLU A 867 -34.36 3.19 33.29
CA GLU A 867 -34.69 4.45 33.93
C GLU A 867 -34.44 5.68 33.04
N LEU A 868 -33.62 5.56 31.98
CA LEU A 868 -33.22 6.69 31.14
C LEU A 868 -34.31 7.09 30.16
N ILE A 869 -34.78 8.33 30.28
CA ILE A 869 -35.82 8.93 29.43
C ILE A 869 -35.18 9.73 28.28
N GLY A 870 -34.08 10.44 28.57
CA GLY A 870 -33.44 11.33 27.62
C GLY A 870 -32.07 11.83 28.07
N ILE A 871 -31.30 12.31 27.09
CA ILE A 871 -30.00 12.96 27.29
C ILE A 871 -30.08 14.32 26.60
N ALA A 872 -29.64 15.36 27.29
CA ALA A 872 -29.53 16.70 26.72
C ALA A 872 -28.13 17.28 26.95
N ALA A 873 -27.64 18.04 25.97
CA ALA A 873 -26.42 18.83 26.09
C ALA A 873 -26.80 20.28 26.41
N LEU A 874 -26.17 20.85 27.44
CA LEU A 874 -26.45 22.19 27.93
C LEU A 874 -25.23 23.09 27.76
N ASP A 875 -25.45 24.36 27.43
CA ASP A 875 -24.40 25.39 27.44
C ASP A 875 -24.12 25.93 28.87
N GLU A 876 -23.24 26.93 28.98
CA GLU A 876 -22.87 27.57 30.26
C GLU A 876 -24.04 28.28 30.95
N ASN A 877 -25.10 28.63 30.20
CA ASN A 877 -26.31 29.27 30.69
C ASN A 877 -27.44 28.27 30.96
N ASN A 878 -27.15 26.96 30.93
CA ASN A 878 -28.13 25.86 31.04
C ASN A 878 -29.19 25.85 29.93
N SER A 879 -28.91 26.43 28.76
CA SER A 879 -29.77 26.33 27.58
C SER A 879 -29.47 25.06 26.80
N VAL A 880 -30.50 24.39 26.30
CA VAL A 880 -30.36 23.15 25.52
C VAL A 880 -29.74 23.44 24.15
N ILE A 881 -28.62 22.80 23.85
CA ILE A 881 -27.88 22.90 22.59
C ILE A 881 -27.86 21.58 21.79
N SER A 882 -28.57 20.55 22.28
CA SER A 882 -28.76 19.27 21.60
C SER A 882 -30.14 19.15 20.96
N GLN A 883 -30.31 18.16 20.09
CA GLN A 883 -31.63 17.59 19.79
C GLN A 883 -31.90 16.37 20.68
N ALA A 884 -33.10 15.79 20.54
CA ALA A 884 -33.42 14.52 21.15
C ALA A 884 -32.39 13.45 20.74
N ALA A 885 -31.94 12.68 21.72
CA ALA A 885 -31.00 11.59 21.49
C ALA A 885 -31.67 10.43 20.73
N GLU A 886 -30.93 9.80 19.83
CA GLU A 886 -31.39 8.73 18.96
C GLU A 886 -30.62 7.44 19.27
N LEU A 887 -31.33 6.31 19.41
CA LEU A 887 -30.68 5.01 19.56
C LEU A 887 -30.19 4.53 18.19
N ARG A 888 -28.90 4.20 18.11
CA ARG A 888 -28.25 3.61 16.94
C ARG A 888 -27.72 2.23 17.29
N VAL A 889 -27.77 1.34 16.31
CA VAL A 889 -27.02 0.08 16.37
C VAL A 889 -25.78 0.28 15.50
N ASN A 890 -24.61 0.27 16.11
CA ASN A 890 -23.36 0.35 15.38
C ASN A 890 -23.02 -1.03 14.79
N THR A 891 -22.82 -1.09 13.48
CA THR A 891 -22.49 -2.33 12.76
C THR A 891 -21.02 -2.40 12.34
N SER A 892 -20.21 -1.37 12.61
CA SER A 892 -18.78 -1.36 12.28
C SER A 892 -17.93 -1.93 13.41
N GLU A 893 -17.04 -2.87 13.06
CA GLU A 893 -15.91 -3.40 13.85
C GLU A 893 -16.26 -4.14 15.16
N ASN A 894 -16.54 -5.45 15.04
CA ASN A 894 -16.33 -6.52 16.05
C ASN A 894 -16.80 -6.31 17.51
N ILE A 895 -17.55 -5.26 17.83
CA ILE A 895 -18.07 -4.97 19.16
C ILE A 895 -19.56 -4.61 19.03
N ASN A 896 -20.41 -5.51 19.51
CA ASN A 896 -21.87 -5.33 19.56
C ASN A 896 -22.26 -4.33 20.66
N THR A 897 -22.05 -3.03 20.45
CA THR A 897 -22.50 -1.98 21.38
C THR A 897 -23.68 -1.21 20.78
N HIS A 898 -24.82 -1.22 21.48
CA HIS A 898 -25.84 -0.21 21.25
C HIS A 898 -25.24 1.15 21.56
N GLN A 899 -25.52 2.14 20.71
CA GLN A 899 -25.02 3.50 20.88
C GLN A 899 -26.17 4.49 20.97
N ILE A 900 -26.01 5.53 21.78
CA ILE A 900 -26.90 6.69 21.78
C ILE A 900 -26.18 7.81 21.04
N GLU A 901 -26.77 8.24 19.92
CA GLU A 901 -26.36 9.44 19.20
C GLU A 901 -27.07 10.65 19.79
N LEU A 902 -26.31 11.62 20.26
CA LEU A 902 -26.81 12.91 20.74
C LEU A 902 -26.37 14.00 19.75
N PRO A 903 -27.27 14.48 18.87
CA PRO A 903 -26.95 15.61 17.99
C PRO A 903 -26.70 16.86 18.83
N VAL A 904 -25.58 17.56 18.60
CA VAL A 904 -25.17 18.76 19.36
C VAL A 904 -24.72 19.88 18.42
N LYS A 905 -25.08 21.13 18.70
CA LYS A 905 -24.65 22.27 17.89
C LYS A 905 -23.20 22.67 18.16
N GLN A 906 -22.76 22.54 19.42
CA GLN A 906 -21.48 23.04 19.93
C GLN A 906 -21.00 22.20 21.13
N LYS A 907 -19.83 22.55 21.69
CA LYS A 907 -19.36 21.93 22.95
C LYS A 907 -20.32 22.27 24.10
N PRO A 908 -20.80 21.27 24.86
CA PRO A 908 -21.55 21.50 26.08
C PRO A 908 -20.68 21.89 27.26
N ALA A 909 -21.28 22.64 28.17
CA ALA A 909 -20.78 22.82 29.54
C ALA A 909 -21.20 21.64 30.42
N ASN A 910 -22.44 21.17 30.27
CA ASN A 910 -23.00 20.06 31.05
C ASN A 910 -23.76 19.07 30.15
N ILE A 911 -23.77 17.80 30.55
CA ILE A 911 -24.69 16.79 30.03
C ILE A 911 -25.76 16.53 31.10
N GLU A 912 -27.02 16.64 30.71
CA GLU A 912 -28.18 16.34 31.56
C GLU A 912 -28.74 14.95 31.19
N PHE A 913 -28.77 14.06 32.17
CA PHE A 913 -29.45 12.76 32.08
C PHE A 913 -30.81 12.89 32.77
N SER A 914 -31.88 12.67 32.01
CA SER A 914 -33.24 12.62 32.55
C SER A 914 -33.62 11.18 32.85
N ILE A 915 -33.90 10.88 34.12
CA ILE A 915 -34.28 9.54 34.57
C ILE A 915 -35.66 9.52 35.26
N ALA A 916 -36.38 8.41 35.16
CA ALA A 916 -37.62 8.18 35.91
C ALA A 916 -37.36 7.29 37.13
N ARG A 917 -37.72 7.77 38.33
CA ARG A 917 -37.76 6.92 39.54
C ARG A 917 -39.02 6.06 39.58
N ASP A 918 -40.14 6.66 39.20
CA ASP A 918 -41.43 5.99 39.14
C ASP A 918 -41.78 5.72 37.68
N GLN A 919 -42.10 4.46 37.39
CA GLN A 919 -42.48 4.01 36.06
C GLN A 919 -43.75 3.18 36.15
N GLN A 920 -44.65 3.40 35.21
CA GLN A 920 -45.77 2.50 34.96
C GLN A 920 -45.53 1.82 33.62
N SER A 921 -45.73 0.51 33.57
CA SER A 921 -45.54 -0.25 32.33
C SER A 921 -46.80 -1.03 31.96
N VAL A 922 -46.95 -1.24 30.65
CA VAL A 922 -47.92 -2.16 30.08
C VAL A 922 -47.17 -3.13 29.19
N ASP A 923 -47.45 -4.42 29.40
CA ASP A 923 -46.78 -5.52 28.72
C ASP A 923 -47.73 -6.16 27.71
N PHE A 924 -47.25 -6.37 26.48
CA PHE A 924 -47.98 -7.08 25.44
C PHE A 924 -47.19 -8.32 25.01
N LEU A 925 -47.77 -9.50 25.22
CA LEU A 925 -47.12 -10.78 24.92
C LEU A 925 -47.00 -11.00 23.41
N PHE A 926 -45.94 -11.70 23.01
CA PHE A 926 -45.74 -12.16 21.64
C PHE A 926 -45.04 -13.53 21.59
N GLU A 927 -45.15 -14.16 20.43
CA GLU A 927 -44.47 -15.41 20.09
C GLU A 927 -43.74 -15.23 18.75
N ILE A 928 -42.50 -15.72 18.67
CA ILE A 928 -41.67 -15.74 17.45
C ILE A 928 -41.25 -17.20 17.23
N ARG A 929 -41.61 -17.79 16.08
CA ARG A 929 -41.19 -19.16 15.75
C ARG A 929 -39.88 -19.17 14.99
N VAL A 930 -39.01 -20.11 15.31
CA VAL A 930 -37.76 -20.35 14.57
C VAL A 930 -38.11 -21.23 13.38
N VAL A 931 -38.08 -20.64 12.18
CA VAL A 931 -38.31 -21.38 10.94
C VAL A 931 -37.03 -22.14 10.60
N GLN A 932 -37.09 -23.47 10.62
CA GLN A 932 -35.96 -24.36 10.27
C GLN A 932 -35.62 -24.33 8.78
#